data_AF-A0A3D4CZ15-F1
#
_entry.id   AF-A0A3D4CZ15-F1
#
_cell.length_a   1.000
_cell.length_b   1.000
_cell.length_c   1.000
_cell.angle_alpha   90.00
_cell.angle_beta   90.00
_cell.angle_gamma   90.00
#
_symmetry.space_group_name_H-M   'P 1'
#
loop_
_entity.id
_entity.type
_entity.pdbx_description
1 polymer ?
#
loop_
_entity_poly.entity_id
_entity_poly.type
_entity_poly.pdbx_seq_one_letter_code
_entity_poly.pdbx_strand_id
1 'polypeptide(L)'
;LDGDGVADTRKKVFDRFSMRSSNVEHKANGLLWGIDNWIHVSQHDRRYQLTNRTLRSEGVLVAGQWGLTRNDEGRLLFSTNGVPAIALFVPPRYHQPDPRRQIRRGPMAAAIRGMENHQSVWPSMVTPDLQSGPGMARPEDGTLKTFTSACGQTLFRGDRLGEDIYGDYLVCEPVGRLIRRSGVRYTKSGHIELANNYEATSGEFISSVDGNFRPVNLATGPDGCLYIVDMYHGIIQEKVYITDYLRGEILKAGYEKNIGRGRIYRVVREGINPGPKPDLLGATPAKLVEALAHPNGWWRDTAQSLLVTRQESSVAPALQKMATNHPNALGRLHALWTLDGLRKLDEDTCFAALADRDSRVRVAAVRTMERLLKGDHSSHCYQRLRTLTGDPDPAVAAQIVLTAGRADHDQGKDLILRCIKKHPMNERILNAVAAGSPRRFLVDLLSALLALPVFQGDAIDEKTTAQLEKWQHYCIAGTVAAGDPRSFQKLFDLIAREKSPRALSMLQKIAATVVSPRQNPPRARVIQFTAKPAGLILLEARNEPEIRKQLQAISFMFSWPGLETYGREFAQHSPPLEKEHQLLFDRGQTIYRELCTTCHAPDGRGITSPDGTSVLAPPLPESPRLEGNREASIQIMLHGLTGELDGRNYEGLMAPFGAGNDDEWVASILTFVRREWGNSGSVVLPSHVAATREKFRNRIRPWRQEELSWKLSQKK
;
A
#
# COMPACT_ATOMS: atom_id res chain seq x y z
N LEU A 1 31.63 3.55 22.42
CA LEU A 1 30.54 3.12 23.31
C LEU A 1 31.15 3.00 24.67
N ASP A 2 30.82 3.95 25.53
CA ASP A 2 31.25 4.00 26.95
C ASP A 2 30.41 3.07 27.85
N GLY A 3 29.32 2.50 27.32
CA GLY A 3 28.56 1.42 27.95
C GLY A 3 27.48 1.88 28.92
N ASP A 4 27.13 3.16 28.92
CA ASP A 4 26.12 3.75 29.82
C ASP A 4 24.66 3.52 29.37
N GLY A 5 24.46 2.91 28.19
CA GLY A 5 23.14 2.71 27.59
C GLY A 5 22.57 3.95 26.91
N VAL A 6 23.34 5.02 26.80
CA VAL A 6 23.08 6.24 26.04
C VAL A 6 23.86 6.17 24.72
N ALA A 7 23.32 6.79 23.67
CA ALA A 7 24.02 6.86 22.40
C ALA A 7 25.17 7.88 22.46
N ASP A 8 26.43 7.43 22.31
CA ASP A 8 27.61 8.31 22.23
C ASP A 8 27.46 9.41 21.16
N THR A 9 26.78 9.10 20.05
CA THR A 9 26.58 10.01 18.94
C THR A 9 25.15 9.90 18.40
N ARG A 10 24.56 11.04 18.04
CA ARG A 10 23.25 11.12 17.38
C ARG A 10 23.40 11.80 16.03
N LYS A 11 23.26 11.04 14.96
CA LYS A 11 23.24 11.55 13.59
C LYS A 11 21.83 11.46 13.02
N LYS A 12 21.30 12.59 12.56
CA LYS A 12 20.05 12.61 11.80
C LYS A 12 20.31 11.98 10.42
N VAL A 13 19.69 10.84 10.15
CA VAL A 13 19.85 10.11 8.87
C VAL A 13 18.62 10.22 7.95
N PHE A 14 17.48 10.63 8.51
CA PHE A 14 16.24 10.83 7.78
C PHE A 14 15.27 11.67 8.63
N ASP A 15 14.49 12.56 8.01
CA ASP A 15 13.56 13.47 8.70
C ASP A 15 12.18 13.57 8.04
N ARG A 16 11.89 12.76 7.03
CA ARG A 16 10.63 12.80 6.26
C ARG A 16 9.64 11.68 6.65
N PHE A 17 9.57 11.31 7.93
CA PHE A 17 8.61 10.31 8.41
C PHE A 17 7.18 10.87 8.52
N SER A 18 7.05 12.13 8.97
CA SER A 18 5.80 12.89 9.06
C SER A 18 6.09 14.32 9.51
N MET A 19 5.22 15.29 9.21
CA MET A 19 5.32 16.61 9.85
C MET A 19 5.01 16.53 11.35
N ARG A 20 5.71 17.31 12.18
CA ARG A 20 5.49 17.32 13.63
C ARG A 20 4.04 17.68 14.00
N SER A 21 3.44 18.63 13.28
CA SER A 21 2.07 19.13 13.45
C SER A 21 0.98 18.21 12.90
N SER A 22 1.32 17.20 12.08
CA SER A 22 0.34 16.29 11.50
C SER A 22 -0.30 15.39 12.56
N ASN A 23 -1.50 14.90 12.26
CA ASN A 23 -2.24 13.97 13.11
C ASN A 23 -1.40 12.71 13.38
N VAL A 24 -1.22 12.35 14.66
CA VAL A 24 -0.42 11.19 15.07
C VAL A 24 -1.00 9.86 14.57
N GLU A 25 -2.31 9.77 14.38
CA GLU A 25 -3.02 8.58 13.87
C GLU A 25 -2.73 8.27 12.40
N HIS A 26 -2.01 9.17 11.72
CA HIS A 26 -1.66 9.05 10.31
C HIS A 26 -0.16 9.06 10.03
N LYS A 27 0.67 8.92 11.08
CA LYS A 27 2.13 8.94 10.95
C LYS A 27 2.68 7.56 10.64
N ALA A 28 3.82 7.54 9.94
CA ALA A 28 4.61 6.35 9.71
C ALA A 28 4.94 5.62 11.02
N ASN A 29 4.74 4.30 11.08
CA ASN A 29 4.90 3.54 12.31
C ASN A 29 5.32 2.07 12.09
N GLY A 30 5.54 1.35 13.21
CA GLY A 30 5.80 -0.08 13.29
C GLY A 30 7.25 -0.54 13.02
N LEU A 31 8.05 0.23 12.26
CA LEU A 31 9.51 0.06 12.03
C LEU A 31 10.03 -1.38 12.22
N LEU A 32 9.64 -2.30 11.34
CA LEU A 32 9.90 -3.73 11.50
C LEU A 32 11.14 -4.16 10.72
N TRP A 33 12.18 -4.65 11.41
CA TRP A 33 13.33 -5.29 10.75
C TRP A 33 12.89 -6.62 10.11
N GLY A 34 12.87 -6.64 8.78
CA GLY A 34 12.48 -7.77 7.96
C GLY A 34 13.61 -8.79 7.79
N ILE A 35 13.24 -10.03 7.50
CA ILE A 35 14.19 -11.11 7.18
C ILE A 35 15.01 -10.77 5.93
N ASP A 36 14.52 -9.88 5.07
CA ASP A 36 15.20 -9.41 3.87
C ASP A 36 16.25 -8.31 4.14
N ASN A 37 16.57 -8.05 5.42
CA ASN A 37 17.46 -6.97 5.86
C ASN A 37 16.96 -5.56 5.49
N TRP A 38 15.64 -5.41 5.30
CA TRP A 38 14.96 -4.13 5.15
C TRP A 38 14.07 -3.86 6.36
N ILE A 39 14.03 -2.61 6.80
CA ILE A 39 13.09 -2.08 7.78
C ILE A 39 11.82 -1.65 7.03
N HIS A 40 10.72 -2.32 7.31
CA HIS A 40 9.41 -2.06 6.71
C HIS A 40 8.59 -1.16 7.63
N VAL A 41 7.78 -0.30 7.02
CA VAL A 41 7.07 0.77 7.73
C VAL A 41 5.61 0.79 7.28
N SER A 42 4.69 0.87 8.24
CA SER A 42 3.25 1.00 7.98
C SER A 42 2.91 2.46 7.75
N GLN A 43 1.90 2.73 6.92
CA GLN A 43 1.49 4.10 6.56
C GLN A 43 2.63 4.97 6.02
N HIS A 44 3.55 4.36 5.27
CA HIS A 44 4.68 5.07 4.69
C HIS A 44 5.01 4.56 3.29
N ASP A 45 5.50 5.44 2.43
CA ASP A 45 5.84 5.16 1.03
C ASP A 45 7.31 4.73 0.86
N ARG A 46 8.02 4.48 1.97
CA ARG A 46 9.41 4.06 1.95
C ARG A 46 9.69 2.91 2.90
N ARG A 47 10.66 2.09 2.52
CA ARG A 47 11.35 1.15 3.39
C ARG A 47 12.83 1.49 3.47
N TYR A 48 13.51 1.00 4.49
CA TYR A 48 14.89 1.39 4.79
C TYR A 48 15.81 0.18 4.87
N GLN A 49 17.09 0.35 4.57
CA GLN A 49 18.10 -0.67 4.78
C GLN A 49 19.33 -0.03 5.39
N LEU A 50 19.82 -0.60 6.49
CA LEU A 50 21.06 -0.18 7.12
C LEU A 50 22.22 -0.99 6.52
N THR A 51 23.12 -0.34 5.82
CA THR A 51 24.31 -0.97 5.23
C THR A 51 25.54 -0.14 5.56
N ASN A 52 26.55 -0.76 6.18
CA ASN A 52 27.78 -0.08 6.58
C ASN A 52 27.51 1.25 7.33
N ARG A 53 26.67 1.17 8.38
CA ARG A 53 26.22 2.32 9.21
C ARG A 53 25.53 3.46 8.44
N THR A 54 25.12 3.22 7.19
CA THR A 54 24.40 4.19 6.36
C THR A 54 23.00 3.68 6.08
N LEU A 55 22.00 4.54 6.34
CA LEU A 55 20.61 4.23 6.05
C LEU A 55 20.30 4.58 4.59
N ARG A 56 19.90 3.58 3.80
CA ARG A 56 19.36 3.75 2.44
C ARG A 56 17.86 3.59 2.48
N SER A 57 17.15 4.17 1.52
CA SER A 57 15.70 4.00 1.41
C SER A 57 15.26 3.74 -0.02
N GLU A 58 14.16 3.02 -0.17
CA GLU A 58 13.52 2.67 -1.44
C GLU A 58 12.04 3.01 -1.36
N GLY A 59 11.48 3.56 -2.44
CA GLY A 59 10.04 3.83 -2.55
C GLY A 59 9.25 2.52 -2.64
N VAL A 60 8.10 2.46 -1.96
CA VAL A 60 7.19 1.31 -1.94
C VAL A 60 5.74 1.78 -1.94
N LEU A 61 4.83 0.86 -2.27
CA LEU A 61 3.39 1.10 -2.08
C LEU A 61 3.06 1.31 -0.60
N VAL A 62 2.21 2.30 -0.30
CA VAL A 62 1.76 2.58 1.07
C VAL A 62 0.70 1.55 1.47
N ALA A 63 0.92 0.83 2.56
CA ALA A 63 -0.02 -0.13 3.13
C ALA A 63 -0.21 0.07 4.63
N GLY A 64 -1.40 -0.27 5.12
CA GLY A 64 -1.74 -0.19 6.54
C GLY A 64 -1.95 1.22 7.08
N GLN A 65 -2.18 1.27 8.38
CA GLN A 65 -2.32 2.48 9.19
C GLN A 65 -1.71 2.30 10.58
N TRP A 66 -1.97 1.18 11.29
CA TRP A 66 -1.63 1.03 12.71
C TRP A 66 -0.76 -0.20 13.00
N GLY A 67 0.49 -0.16 12.56
CA GLY A 67 1.49 -1.20 12.78
C GLY A 67 1.60 -2.18 11.62
N LEU A 68 2.52 -3.13 11.78
CA LEU A 68 2.74 -4.28 10.91
C LEU A 68 3.45 -5.40 11.68
N THR A 69 3.27 -6.63 11.23
CA THR A 69 3.99 -7.82 11.72
C THR A 69 4.38 -8.73 10.57
N ARG A 70 5.07 -9.84 10.87
CA ARG A 70 5.48 -10.85 9.88
C ARG A 70 5.55 -12.26 10.45
N ASN A 71 5.32 -13.25 9.60
CA ASN A 71 5.66 -14.64 9.90
C ASN A 71 7.17 -14.90 9.70
N ASP A 72 7.57 -16.15 9.86
CA ASP A 72 8.96 -16.60 9.71
C ASP A 72 9.59 -16.38 8.34
N GLU A 73 8.80 -16.46 7.27
CA GLU A 73 9.27 -16.24 5.89
C GLU A 73 9.28 -14.75 5.50
N GLY A 74 8.86 -13.86 6.40
CA GLY A 74 8.82 -12.42 6.16
C GLY A 74 7.56 -11.95 5.44
N ARG A 75 6.48 -12.73 5.44
CA ARG A 75 5.19 -12.32 4.91
C ARG A 75 4.54 -11.29 5.82
N LEU A 76 4.36 -10.07 5.31
CA LEU A 76 3.88 -8.92 6.06
C LEU A 76 2.36 -8.93 6.23
N LEU A 77 1.90 -8.63 7.45
CA LEU A 77 0.51 -8.31 7.77
C LEU A 77 0.45 -6.90 8.39
N PHE A 78 -0.48 -6.11 7.91
CA PHE A 78 -0.78 -4.75 8.34
C PHE A 78 -2.15 -4.72 9.01
N SER A 79 -2.55 -3.57 9.53
CA SER A 79 -3.90 -3.31 10.05
C SER A 79 -4.31 -1.88 9.72
N THR A 80 -5.60 -1.62 9.78
CA THR A 80 -6.16 -0.25 9.92
C THR A 80 -7.03 -0.22 11.16
N ASN A 81 -7.42 0.97 11.60
CA ASN A 81 -8.29 1.13 12.78
C ASN A 81 -9.53 0.20 12.75
N GLY A 82 -10.26 0.15 11.63
CA GLY A 82 -11.45 -0.70 11.46
C GLY A 82 -11.21 -2.01 10.70
N VAL A 83 -9.96 -2.40 10.43
CA VAL A 83 -9.66 -3.68 9.75
C VAL A 83 -8.48 -4.36 10.46
N PRO A 84 -8.72 -5.45 11.20
CA PRO A 84 -7.73 -6.03 12.11
C PRO A 84 -6.54 -6.67 11.42
N ALA A 85 -6.67 -7.04 10.14
CA ALA A 85 -5.59 -7.58 9.34
C ALA A 85 -5.74 -7.22 7.87
N ILE A 86 -4.63 -6.86 7.24
CA ILE A 86 -4.48 -6.59 5.81
C ILE A 86 -3.20 -7.26 5.36
N ALA A 87 -3.23 -7.92 4.21
CA ALA A 87 -2.05 -8.49 3.58
C ALA A 87 -2.15 -8.29 2.08
N LEU A 88 -0.99 -8.11 1.44
CA LEU A 88 -0.89 -8.07 -0.01
C LEU A 88 -0.52 -9.47 -0.51
N PHE A 89 -1.02 -9.86 -1.69
CA PHE A 89 -0.55 -11.07 -2.38
C PHE A 89 0.93 -10.98 -2.74
N VAL A 90 1.36 -9.76 -3.08
CA VAL A 90 2.71 -9.45 -3.53
C VAL A 90 3.29 -8.39 -2.59
N PRO A 91 4.53 -8.58 -2.08
CA PRO A 91 5.18 -7.61 -1.20
C PRO A 91 5.22 -6.18 -1.79
N PRO A 92 5.08 -5.12 -0.96
CA PRO A 92 5.02 -3.73 -1.42
C PRO A 92 6.11 -3.31 -2.42
N ARG A 93 7.32 -3.87 -2.30
CA ARG A 93 8.50 -3.58 -3.15
C ARG A 93 8.36 -3.93 -4.63
N TYR A 94 7.42 -4.79 -5.01
CA TYR A 94 7.23 -5.18 -6.41
C TYR A 94 6.13 -4.37 -7.10
N HIS A 95 5.37 -3.59 -6.34
CA HIS A 95 4.42 -2.65 -6.92
C HIS A 95 5.16 -1.39 -7.33
N GLN A 96 4.64 -0.69 -8.34
CA GLN A 96 5.12 0.64 -8.65
C GLN A 96 4.88 1.54 -7.43
N PRO A 97 5.91 2.24 -6.93
CA PRO A 97 5.73 3.20 -5.85
C PRO A 97 4.75 4.28 -6.31
N ASP A 98 3.72 4.50 -5.50
CA ASP A 98 2.76 5.56 -5.73
C ASP A 98 2.39 6.16 -4.37
N PRO A 99 2.98 7.31 -3.99
CA PRO A 99 2.68 7.96 -2.72
C PRO A 99 1.25 8.51 -2.67
N ARG A 100 0.50 8.51 -3.78
CA ARG A 100 -0.91 8.90 -3.86
C ARG A 100 -1.85 7.72 -3.60
N ARG A 101 -1.37 6.49 -3.77
CA ARG A 101 -2.18 5.28 -3.63
C ARG A 101 -1.88 4.57 -2.32
N GLN A 102 -2.75 4.80 -1.34
CA GLN A 102 -2.72 4.07 -0.07
C GLN A 102 -3.66 2.86 -0.12
N ILE A 103 -3.11 1.67 0.10
CA ILE A 103 -3.89 0.44 0.17
C ILE A 103 -4.36 0.24 1.61
N ARG A 104 -5.65 0.55 1.84
CA ARG A 104 -6.37 0.26 3.11
C ARG A 104 -7.39 -0.87 2.95
N ARG A 105 -7.99 -1.02 1.77
CA ARG A 105 -9.02 -2.01 1.40
C ARG A 105 -8.96 -2.30 -0.10
N GLY A 106 -9.77 -3.25 -0.58
CA GLY A 106 -9.94 -3.54 -2.01
C GLY A 106 -9.07 -4.70 -2.53
N PRO A 107 -9.13 -5.03 -3.83
CA PRO A 107 -8.59 -6.28 -4.39
C PRO A 107 -7.09 -6.51 -4.11
N MET A 108 -6.29 -5.43 -4.05
CA MET A 108 -4.85 -5.52 -3.74
C MET A 108 -4.56 -5.85 -2.27
N ALA A 109 -5.48 -5.52 -1.35
CA ALA A 109 -5.41 -5.81 0.08
C ALA A 109 -6.21 -7.08 0.48
N ALA A 110 -6.79 -7.77 -0.49
CA ALA A 110 -7.73 -8.87 -0.28
C ALA A 110 -7.04 -10.24 -0.06
N ALA A 111 -5.75 -10.27 0.28
CA ALA A 111 -5.10 -11.54 0.60
C ALA A 111 -5.57 -12.10 1.95
N ILE A 112 -6.10 -11.26 2.84
CA ILE A 112 -6.76 -11.73 4.07
C ILE A 112 -8.18 -12.19 3.77
N ARG A 113 -8.53 -13.37 4.29
CA ARG A 113 -9.89 -13.88 4.40
C ARG A 113 -10.20 -14.06 5.88
N GLY A 114 -11.02 -13.16 6.43
CA GLY A 114 -11.61 -13.41 7.74
C GLY A 114 -12.60 -14.55 7.61
N MET A 115 -12.45 -15.59 8.43
CA MET A 115 -13.42 -16.67 8.53
C MET A 115 -14.58 -16.19 9.40
N GLU A 116 -15.80 -16.62 9.07
CA GLU A 116 -17.00 -16.31 9.84
C GLU A 116 -17.14 -14.81 10.13
N ASN A 117 -17.28 -14.41 11.38
CA ASN A 117 -17.46 -13.02 11.79
C ASN A 117 -16.18 -12.45 12.44
N HIS A 118 -15.02 -12.67 11.79
CA HIS A 118 -13.70 -12.21 12.26
C HIS A 118 -13.63 -10.71 12.59
N GLN A 119 -14.52 -9.88 12.06
CA GLN A 119 -14.58 -8.44 12.34
C GLN A 119 -15.31 -8.08 13.64
N SER A 120 -16.21 -8.94 14.13
CA SER A 120 -16.90 -8.68 15.39
C SER A 120 -15.97 -8.85 16.57
N VAL A 121 -16.24 -8.13 17.66
CA VAL A 121 -15.45 -8.20 18.90
C VAL A 121 -16.37 -8.51 20.07
N TRP A 122 -15.81 -9.03 21.16
CA TRP A 122 -16.55 -9.42 22.37
C TRP A 122 -15.87 -8.91 23.66
N PRO A 123 -15.94 -7.59 23.93
CA PRO A 123 -15.43 -7.01 25.18
C PRO A 123 -16.16 -7.55 26.40
N SER A 124 -15.48 -7.58 27.55
CA SER A 124 -16.10 -7.94 28.84
C SER A 124 -16.74 -6.76 29.58
N MET A 125 -16.76 -5.56 28.98
CA MET A 125 -17.35 -4.37 29.59
C MET A 125 -18.12 -3.51 28.60
N VAL A 126 -19.16 -2.83 29.12
CA VAL A 126 -19.85 -1.74 28.42
C VAL A 126 -18.81 -0.71 27.97
N THR A 127 -18.94 -0.26 26.73
CA THR A 127 -17.96 0.63 26.09
C THR A 127 -18.64 1.96 25.75
N PRO A 128 -18.77 2.91 26.71
CA PRO A 128 -19.49 4.16 26.47
C PRO A 128 -18.68 5.19 25.67
N ASP A 129 -17.34 5.13 25.74
CA ASP A 129 -16.41 6.09 25.14
C ASP A 129 -16.09 5.78 23.66
N LEU A 130 -17.14 5.58 22.86
CA LEU A 130 -17.04 5.25 21.44
C LEU A 130 -16.86 6.51 20.59
N GLN A 131 -15.73 6.61 19.88
CA GLN A 131 -15.42 7.73 18.99
C GLN A 131 -16.50 8.00 17.94
N SER A 132 -17.04 6.95 17.32
CA SER A 132 -18.09 7.06 16.29
C SER A 132 -19.51 7.09 16.89
N GLY A 133 -19.64 7.28 18.20
CA GLY A 133 -20.92 7.36 18.90
C GLY A 133 -21.53 6.01 19.29
N PRO A 134 -22.72 6.04 19.91
CA PRO A 134 -23.38 4.86 20.47
C PRO A 134 -23.78 3.82 19.42
N GLY A 135 -23.87 4.20 18.14
CA GLY A 135 -24.14 3.26 17.04
C GLY A 135 -23.06 2.18 16.85
N MET A 136 -21.89 2.31 17.47
CA MET A 136 -20.84 1.28 17.50
C MET A 136 -20.98 0.28 18.65
N ALA A 137 -21.86 0.55 19.60
CA ALA A 137 -22.20 -0.40 20.65
C ALA A 137 -23.19 -1.45 20.12
N ARG A 138 -23.18 -2.63 20.73
CA ARG A 138 -24.24 -3.61 20.61
C ARG A 138 -25.49 -3.08 21.34
N PRO A 139 -26.68 -3.11 20.71
CA PRO A 139 -27.91 -2.66 21.35
C PRO A 139 -28.26 -3.41 22.64
N GLU A 140 -27.87 -4.68 22.73
CA GLU A 140 -28.27 -5.59 23.79
C GLU A 140 -27.54 -5.30 25.11
N ASP A 141 -26.25 -4.97 25.05
CA ASP A 141 -25.38 -4.91 26.23
C ASP A 141 -24.47 -3.67 26.28
N GLY A 142 -24.49 -2.82 25.26
CA GLY A 142 -23.64 -1.61 25.21
C GLY A 142 -22.15 -1.90 25.00
N THR A 143 -21.75 -3.14 24.70
CA THR A 143 -20.34 -3.49 24.40
C THR A 143 -19.98 -3.10 22.96
N LEU A 144 -18.70 -2.86 22.66
CA LEU A 144 -18.27 -2.59 21.28
C LEU A 144 -18.61 -3.78 20.36
N LYS A 145 -19.20 -3.52 19.18
CA LYS A 145 -19.66 -4.60 18.28
C LYS A 145 -18.61 -5.12 17.30
N THR A 146 -17.76 -4.25 16.75
CA THR A 146 -16.72 -4.56 15.75
C THR A 146 -15.43 -3.82 16.06
N PHE A 147 -14.28 -4.23 15.51
CA PHE A 147 -13.03 -3.48 15.64
C PHE A 147 -13.19 -2.00 15.24
N THR A 148 -12.58 -1.11 16.02
CA THR A 148 -12.57 0.34 15.75
C THR A 148 -11.18 0.96 15.87
N SER A 149 -10.25 0.30 16.55
CA SER A 149 -8.90 0.78 16.82
C SER A 149 -7.85 -0.33 16.74
N ALA A 150 -8.02 -1.29 15.82
CA ALA A 150 -7.12 -2.42 15.67
C ALA A 150 -5.67 -1.98 15.44
N CYS A 151 -4.76 -2.46 16.31
CA CYS A 151 -3.35 -2.06 16.31
C CYS A 151 -2.45 -3.12 16.97
N GLY A 152 -1.13 -2.86 16.99
CA GLY A 152 -0.19 -3.58 17.84
C GLY A 152 -0.02 -5.07 17.52
N GLN A 153 -0.31 -5.48 16.29
CA GLN A 153 -0.40 -6.89 15.93
C GLN A 153 0.93 -7.64 15.99
N THR A 154 0.86 -8.94 16.28
CA THR A 154 2.00 -9.86 16.22
C THR A 154 1.59 -11.22 15.68
N LEU A 155 2.42 -11.82 14.82
CA LEU A 155 2.39 -13.27 14.61
C LEU A 155 3.32 -13.89 15.65
N PHE A 156 2.77 -14.67 16.56
CA PHE A 156 3.53 -15.17 17.69
C PHE A 156 4.56 -16.21 17.23
N ARG A 157 5.84 -15.98 17.54
CA ARG A 157 6.97 -16.81 17.07
C ARG A 157 7.86 -17.26 18.23
N GLY A 158 7.30 -17.27 19.44
CA GLY A 158 7.98 -17.70 20.67
C GLY A 158 7.74 -19.19 20.96
N ASP A 159 8.64 -19.79 21.72
CA ASP A 159 8.68 -21.23 22.00
C ASP A 159 8.16 -21.60 23.40
N ARG A 160 7.59 -20.66 24.18
CA ARG A 160 7.20 -20.87 25.60
C ARG A 160 5.72 -20.70 25.92
N LEU A 161 4.85 -20.60 24.91
CA LEU A 161 3.40 -20.64 25.12
C LEU A 161 2.73 -21.91 24.53
N GLY A 162 3.53 -22.84 24.01
CA GLY A 162 3.09 -24.09 23.39
C GLY A 162 2.94 -24.01 21.87
N GLU A 163 2.85 -25.16 21.23
CA GLU A 163 2.82 -25.26 19.76
C GLU A 163 1.49 -24.76 19.16
N ASP A 164 0.40 -24.83 19.92
CA ASP A 164 -0.94 -24.44 19.47
C ASP A 164 -1.10 -22.93 19.22
N ILE A 165 -0.21 -22.09 19.76
CA ILE A 165 -0.20 -20.64 19.57
C ILE A 165 0.94 -20.17 18.65
N TYR A 166 1.91 -21.04 18.32
CA TYR A 166 2.99 -20.68 17.41
C TYR A 166 2.43 -20.40 16.02
N GLY A 167 2.67 -19.19 15.51
CA GLY A 167 2.17 -18.72 14.21
C GLY A 167 0.79 -18.08 14.26
N ASP A 168 0.11 -18.07 15.41
CA ASP A 168 -1.18 -17.39 15.56
C ASP A 168 -1.02 -15.88 15.43
N TYR A 169 -2.05 -15.25 14.86
CA TYR A 169 -2.13 -13.81 14.71
C TYR A 169 -2.83 -13.21 15.93
N LEU A 170 -2.16 -12.28 16.61
CA LEU A 170 -2.74 -11.52 17.70
C LEU A 170 -2.81 -10.04 17.33
N VAL A 171 -3.89 -9.36 17.75
CA VAL A 171 -4.12 -7.94 17.48
C VAL A 171 -4.86 -7.29 18.63
N CYS A 172 -4.46 -6.07 18.99
CA CYS A 172 -5.07 -5.30 20.07
C CYS A 172 -6.29 -4.53 19.57
N GLU A 173 -7.25 -4.30 20.47
CA GLU A 173 -8.37 -3.38 20.30
C GLU A 173 -8.53 -2.57 21.59
N PRO A 174 -7.80 -1.45 21.74
CA PRO A 174 -7.78 -0.66 22.96
C PRO A 174 -9.11 0.02 23.30
N VAL A 175 -9.96 0.35 22.32
CA VAL A 175 -11.32 0.85 22.61
C VAL A 175 -12.18 -0.26 23.22
N GLY A 176 -12.06 -1.49 22.74
CA GLY A 176 -12.73 -2.66 23.31
C GLY A 176 -12.05 -3.28 24.55
N ARG A 177 -10.90 -2.75 25.01
CA ARG A 177 -10.11 -3.29 26.14
C ARG A 177 -9.78 -4.78 25.97
N LEU A 178 -9.45 -5.18 24.74
CA LEU A 178 -9.28 -6.59 24.40
C LEU A 178 -8.10 -6.83 23.46
N ILE A 179 -7.71 -8.09 23.39
CA ILE A 179 -6.71 -8.62 22.47
C ILE A 179 -7.32 -9.87 21.83
N ARG A 180 -7.32 -9.91 20.50
CA ARG A 180 -7.73 -11.08 19.74
C ARG A 180 -6.55 -12.01 19.52
N ARG A 181 -6.83 -13.32 19.52
CA ARG A 181 -5.97 -14.37 18.94
C ARG A 181 -6.73 -15.07 17.82
N SER A 182 -6.06 -15.27 16.69
CA SER A 182 -6.63 -15.93 15.53
C SER A 182 -5.70 -17.00 15.00
N GLY A 183 -6.25 -18.19 14.76
CA GLY A 183 -5.60 -19.24 14.01
C GLY A 183 -5.34 -18.79 12.57
N VAL A 184 -4.18 -19.17 12.02
CA VAL A 184 -3.72 -18.71 10.71
C VAL A 184 -3.56 -19.90 9.75
N ARG A 185 -4.19 -19.82 8.58
CA ARG A 185 -4.01 -20.81 7.51
C ARG A 185 -3.56 -20.15 6.21
N TYR A 186 -2.41 -20.56 5.69
CA TYR A 186 -1.88 -20.09 4.40
C TYR A 186 -2.33 -21.01 3.27
N THR A 187 -2.99 -20.45 2.25
CA THR A 187 -3.50 -21.24 1.12
C THR A 187 -2.54 -21.22 -0.07
N LYS A 188 -2.61 -22.27 -0.90
CA LYS A 188 -1.86 -22.34 -2.17
C LYS A 188 -2.24 -21.23 -3.15
N SER A 189 -3.45 -20.67 -3.06
CA SER A 189 -3.87 -19.52 -3.87
C SER A 189 -3.28 -18.19 -3.40
N GLY A 190 -2.56 -18.18 -2.27
CA GLY A 190 -1.95 -16.97 -1.73
C GLY A 190 -2.81 -16.22 -0.72
N HIS A 191 -3.93 -16.77 -0.27
CA HIS A 191 -4.69 -16.15 0.82
C HIS A 191 -4.12 -16.52 2.19
N ILE A 192 -4.42 -15.69 3.18
CA ILE A 192 -4.23 -15.93 4.60
C ILE A 192 -5.63 -15.95 5.20
N GLU A 193 -6.04 -17.09 5.72
CA GLU A 193 -7.29 -17.21 6.45
C GLU A 193 -7.04 -17.01 7.94
N LEU A 194 -7.89 -16.19 8.55
CA LEU A 194 -7.85 -15.86 9.96
C LEU A 194 -9.18 -16.28 10.60
N ALA A 195 -9.12 -17.17 11.58
CA ALA A 195 -10.29 -17.61 12.35
C ALA A 195 -10.15 -17.12 13.79
N ASN A 196 -11.20 -16.54 14.39
CA ASN A 196 -11.16 -16.20 15.81
C ASN A 196 -11.31 -17.47 16.64
N ASN A 197 -10.30 -17.81 17.45
CA ASN A 197 -10.29 -19.04 18.24
C ASN A 197 -11.33 -19.04 19.37
N TYR A 198 -11.95 -17.89 19.67
CA TYR A 198 -12.89 -17.69 20.78
C TYR A 198 -14.30 -17.32 20.31
N GLU A 199 -14.57 -17.40 19.01
CA GLU A 199 -15.86 -17.01 18.42
C GLU A 199 -17.03 -17.84 18.96
N ALA A 200 -16.85 -19.15 19.10
CA ALA A 200 -17.87 -20.07 19.62
C ALA A 200 -18.34 -19.72 21.05
N THR A 201 -17.48 -19.09 21.85
CA THR A 201 -17.79 -18.66 23.22
C THR A 201 -18.12 -17.17 23.30
N SER A 202 -18.18 -16.46 22.16
CA SER A 202 -18.33 -15.00 22.13
C SER A 202 -17.29 -14.32 23.04
N GLY A 203 -16.04 -14.74 22.92
CA GLY A 203 -14.94 -14.32 23.78
C GLY A 203 -13.73 -13.76 23.02
N GLU A 204 -12.72 -13.38 23.79
CA GLU A 204 -11.43 -12.88 23.29
C GLU A 204 -10.28 -13.57 24.01
N PHE A 205 -9.07 -13.48 23.46
CA PHE A 205 -7.88 -14.04 24.12
C PHE A 205 -7.60 -13.37 25.47
N ILE A 206 -7.70 -12.04 25.49
CA ILE A 206 -7.69 -11.24 26.72
C ILE A 206 -8.76 -10.17 26.56
N SER A 207 -9.58 -10.00 27.59
CA SER A 207 -10.52 -8.89 27.74
C SER A 207 -10.47 -8.38 29.18
N SER A 208 -10.70 -7.10 29.38
CA SER A 208 -10.65 -6.46 30.69
C SER A 208 -11.92 -5.68 31.01
N VAL A 209 -12.25 -5.64 32.30
CA VAL A 209 -13.27 -4.74 32.87
C VAL A 209 -12.68 -3.44 33.43
N ASP A 210 -11.35 -3.33 33.46
CA ASP A 210 -10.65 -2.08 33.75
C ASP A 210 -10.68 -1.19 32.52
N GLY A 211 -11.46 -0.11 32.58
CA GLY A 211 -11.64 0.82 31.48
C GLY A 211 -10.37 1.50 30.98
N ASN A 212 -9.29 1.49 31.76
CA ASN A 212 -7.98 2.04 31.39
C ASN A 212 -7.06 1.01 30.71
N PHE A 213 -7.43 -0.28 30.65
CA PHE A 213 -6.65 -1.28 29.92
C PHE A 213 -6.69 -0.98 28.41
N ARG A 214 -5.60 -0.40 27.88
CA ARG A 214 -5.45 0.01 26.49
C ARG A 214 -4.23 -0.71 25.88
N PRO A 215 -4.35 -1.99 25.50
CA PRO A 215 -3.27 -2.69 24.83
C PRO A 215 -3.00 -2.01 23.48
N VAL A 216 -1.75 -1.65 23.21
CA VAL A 216 -1.36 -0.91 21.99
C VAL A 216 -0.23 -1.58 21.22
N ASN A 217 0.48 -2.54 21.81
CA ASN A 217 1.50 -3.31 21.09
C ASN A 217 1.73 -4.70 21.68
N LEU A 218 2.08 -5.65 20.82
CA LEU A 218 2.41 -7.03 21.17
C LEU A 218 3.80 -7.40 20.64
N ALA A 219 4.55 -8.22 21.39
CA ALA A 219 5.86 -8.70 20.95
C ALA A 219 6.13 -10.13 21.40
N THR A 220 6.81 -10.90 20.54
CA THR A 220 7.47 -12.14 20.97
C THR A 220 8.74 -11.76 21.74
N GLY A 221 8.84 -12.16 22.99
CA GLY A 221 9.98 -11.90 23.85
C GLY A 221 11.17 -12.83 23.58
N PRO A 222 12.38 -12.45 24.02
CA PRO A 222 13.56 -13.31 23.93
C PRO A 222 13.45 -14.57 24.79
N ASP A 223 12.67 -14.52 25.87
CA ASP A 223 12.36 -15.68 26.71
C ASP A 223 11.25 -16.57 26.10
N GLY A 224 10.81 -16.29 24.87
CA GLY A 224 9.83 -17.11 24.15
C GLY A 224 8.38 -16.91 24.59
N CYS A 225 8.12 -15.94 25.48
CA CYS A 225 6.78 -15.55 25.93
C CYS A 225 6.19 -14.40 25.11
N LEU A 226 4.90 -14.12 25.27
CA LEU A 226 4.22 -12.97 24.65
C LEU A 226 4.25 -11.77 25.61
N TYR A 227 4.65 -10.61 25.10
CA TYR A 227 4.64 -9.34 25.84
C TYR A 227 3.55 -8.43 25.30
N ILE A 228 2.89 -7.72 26.22
CA ILE A 228 1.83 -6.77 25.93
C ILE A 228 2.25 -5.42 26.48
N VAL A 229 2.26 -4.40 25.63
CA VAL A 229 2.38 -3.00 26.03
C VAL A 229 0.97 -2.44 26.16
N ASP A 230 0.60 -2.13 27.39
CA ASP A 230 -0.64 -1.47 27.76
C ASP A 230 -0.34 -0.01 28.10
N MET A 231 -0.93 0.92 27.34
CA MET A 231 -0.74 2.35 27.56
C MET A 231 -1.32 2.79 28.92
N TYR A 232 -2.23 1.99 29.49
CA TYR A 232 -2.95 2.26 30.73
C TYR A 232 -3.46 3.70 30.81
N HIS A 233 -4.34 4.06 29.88
CA HIS A 233 -4.70 5.45 29.62
C HIS A 233 -6.20 5.61 29.48
N GLY A 234 -6.76 6.70 30.02
CA GLY A 234 -8.20 6.92 29.99
C GLY A 234 -8.72 7.31 28.60
N ILE A 235 -7.99 8.16 27.89
CA ILE A 235 -8.36 8.65 26.54
C ILE A 235 -7.39 8.06 25.50
N ILE A 236 -7.88 7.37 24.47
CA ILE A 236 -7.00 6.81 23.42
C ILE A 236 -6.99 7.64 22.13
N GLN A 237 -8.01 8.48 21.91
CA GLN A 237 -8.20 9.26 20.69
C GLN A 237 -7.31 10.51 20.63
N GLU A 238 -6.92 10.91 19.42
CA GLU A 238 -6.31 12.21 19.17
C GLU A 238 -7.36 13.34 19.26
N LYS A 239 -6.92 14.55 19.67
CA LYS A 239 -7.80 15.70 19.96
C LYS A 239 -8.81 16.03 18.84
N VAL A 240 -8.46 15.87 17.56
CA VAL A 240 -9.31 16.20 16.42
C VAL A 240 -10.48 15.24 16.26
N TYR A 241 -10.45 14.11 16.95
CA TYR A 241 -11.48 13.08 16.91
C TYR A 241 -12.33 13.02 18.18
N ILE A 242 -12.13 13.94 19.13
CA ILE A 242 -12.97 14.04 20.33
C ILE A 242 -14.25 14.80 20.00
N THR A 243 -15.35 14.06 19.88
CA THR A 243 -16.71 14.61 19.72
C THR A 243 -17.29 15.07 21.07
N ASP A 244 -18.33 15.90 21.06
CA ASP A 244 -19.01 16.33 22.29
C ASP A 244 -19.59 15.15 23.08
N TYR A 245 -20.15 14.15 22.36
CA TYR A 245 -20.59 12.89 22.94
C TYR A 245 -19.45 12.19 23.67
N LEU A 246 -18.33 11.94 22.97
CA LEU A 246 -17.19 11.22 23.52
C LEU A 246 -16.61 11.97 24.73
N ARG A 247 -16.51 13.31 24.63
CA ARG A 247 -16.07 14.16 25.74
C ARG A 247 -16.97 14.01 26.97
N GLY A 248 -18.28 14.00 26.78
CA GLY A 248 -19.25 13.80 27.86
C GLY A 248 -19.03 12.48 28.60
N GLU A 249 -18.90 11.38 27.86
CA GLU A 249 -18.66 10.05 28.44
C GLU A 249 -17.29 9.95 29.14
N ILE A 250 -16.24 10.54 28.56
CA ILE A 250 -14.90 10.61 29.17
C ILE A 250 -14.96 11.31 30.53
N LEU A 251 -15.59 12.49 30.60
CA LEU A 251 -15.68 13.28 31.84
C LEU A 251 -16.55 12.58 32.89
N LYS A 252 -17.64 11.95 32.48
CA LYS A 252 -18.51 11.16 33.35
C LYS A 252 -17.77 9.97 33.97
N ALA A 253 -16.89 9.32 33.20
CA ALA A 253 -16.07 8.21 33.66
C ALA A 253 -14.78 8.64 34.41
N GLY A 254 -14.44 9.93 34.39
CA GLY A 254 -13.20 10.45 34.99
C GLY A 254 -11.92 10.01 34.27
N TYR A 255 -12.03 9.60 33.00
CA TYR A 255 -10.92 9.05 32.22
C TYR A 255 -9.87 10.10 31.86
N GLU A 256 -10.22 11.38 31.81
CA GLU A 256 -9.28 12.47 31.57
C GLU A 256 -8.18 12.58 32.65
N LYS A 257 -8.42 12.01 33.83
CA LYS A 257 -7.47 12.01 34.95
C LYS A 257 -6.39 10.93 34.83
N ASN A 258 -6.61 9.93 33.96
CA ASN A 258 -5.74 8.76 33.84
C ASN A 258 -4.76 8.94 32.68
N ILE A 259 -3.75 9.78 32.92
CA ILE A 259 -2.66 10.10 31.98
C ILE A 259 -1.29 9.75 32.58
N GLY A 260 -0.27 9.57 31.72
CA GLY A 260 1.13 9.40 32.16
C GLY A 260 1.45 8.07 32.86
N ARG A 261 0.64 7.04 32.63
CA ARG A 261 0.84 5.68 33.16
C ARG A 261 1.27 4.72 32.03
N GLY A 262 1.48 3.46 32.36
CA GLY A 262 1.77 2.39 31.41
C GLY A 262 2.08 1.07 32.12
N ARG A 263 1.81 -0.05 31.47
CA ARG A 263 2.06 -1.40 31.97
C ARG A 263 2.69 -2.26 30.88
N ILE A 264 3.57 -3.17 31.29
CA ILE A 264 4.09 -4.24 30.43
C ILE A 264 3.70 -5.55 31.08
N TYR A 265 2.88 -6.34 30.39
CA TYR A 265 2.55 -7.69 30.82
C TYR A 265 3.42 -8.70 30.07
N ARG A 266 3.80 -9.77 30.77
CA ARG A 266 4.34 -10.98 30.15
C ARG A 266 3.31 -12.09 30.35
N VAL A 267 2.78 -12.60 29.26
CA VAL A 267 1.92 -13.78 29.28
C VAL A 267 2.80 -15.02 29.37
N VAL A 268 2.54 -15.86 30.36
CA VAL A 268 3.21 -17.15 30.57
C VAL A 268 2.16 -18.25 30.54
N ARG A 269 2.55 -19.45 30.12
CA ARG A 269 1.69 -20.63 30.19
C ARG A 269 1.99 -21.38 31.47
N GLU A 270 0.96 -21.74 32.22
CA GLU A 270 1.11 -22.54 33.42
C GLU A 270 1.88 -23.84 33.12
N GLY A 271 2.82 -24.18 33.99
CA GLY A 271 3.71 -25.33 33.80
C GLY A 271 4.85 -25.14 32.80
N ILE A 272 4.93 -24.02 32.07
CA ILE A 272 6.03 -23.73 31.14
C ILE A 272 6.85 -22.54 31.65
N ASN A 273 8.12 -22.80 31.96
CA ASN A 273 9.04 -21.74 32.39
C ASN A 273 9.48 -20.87 31.19
N PRO A 274 9.60 -19.54 31.39
CA PRO A 274 10.22 -18.65 30.41
C PRO A 274 11.65 -19.09 30.07
N GLY A 275 12.07 -18.81 28.83
CA GLY A 275 13.42 -19.03 28.36
C GLY A 275 14.45 -18.14 29.04
N PRO A 276 15.75 -18.37 28.76
CA PRO A 276 16.82 -17.62 29.38
C PRO A 276 16.82 -16.14 28.95
N LYS A 277 17.39 -15.29 29.81
CA LYS A 277 17.70 -13.90 29.45
C LYS A 277 18.67 -13.91 28.25
N PRO A 278 18.43 -13.10 27.20
CA PRO A 278 19.30 -13.10 26.04
C PRO A 278 20.63 -12.39 26.33
N ASP A 279 21.71 -12.91 25.74
CA ASP A 279 23.01 -12.24 25.67
C ASP A 279 23.59 -12.34 24.25
N LEU A 280 22.87 -11.76 23.28
CA LEU A 280 23.32 -11.72 21.89
C LEU A 280 24.17 -10.48 21.57
N LEU A 281 24.05 -9.41 22.36
CA LEU A 281 24.81 -8.18 22.13
C LEU A 281 26.31 -8.39 22.37
N GLY A 282 26.71 -9.22 23.33
CA GLY A 282 28.11 -9.61 23.54
C GLY A 282 28.54 -10.88 22.79
N ALA A 283 27.61 -11.58 22.11
CA ALA A 283 27.90 -12.89 21.53
C ALA A 283 28.92 -12.84 20.38
N THR A 284 29.74 -13.89 20.30
CA THR A 284 30.69 -14.10 19.21
C THR A 284 29.96 -14.38 17.88
N PRO A 285 30.59 -14.10 16.73
CA PRO A 285 29.97 -14.38 15.42
C PRO A 285 29.54 -15.84 15.27
N ALA A 286 30.30 -16.81 15.80
CA ALA A 286 29.94 -18.23 15.77
C ALA A 286 28.62 -18.52 16.53
N LYS A 287 28.47 -17.98 17.75
CA LYS A 287 27.22 -18.11 18.53
C LYS A 287 26.03 -17.46 17.83
N LEU A 288 26.25 -16.35 17.12
CA LEU A 288 25.20 -15.71 16.33
C LEU A 288 24.77 -16.60 15.15
N VAL A 289 25.69 -17.31 14.49
CA VAL A 289 25.35 -18.28 13.43
C VAL A 289 24.50 -19.42 13.99
N GLU A 290 24.85 -19.98 15.15
CA GLU A 290 24.05 -21.02 15.83
C GLU A 290 22.62 -20.53 16.12
N ALA A 291 22.48 -19.30 16.60
CA ALA A 291 21.19 -18.70 16.93
C ALA A 291 20.26 -18.50 15.72
N LEU A 292 20.75 -18.55 14.48
CA LEU A 292 19.91 -18.48 13.27
C LEU A 292 18.94 -19.66 13.12
N ALA A 293 19.20 -20.78 13.82
CA ALA A 293 18.30 -21.94 13.85
C ALA A 293 17.54 -22.10 15.18
N HIS A 294 17.64 -21.13 16.10
CA HIS A 294 16.95 -21.18 17.39
C HIS A 294 15.42 -21.29 17.21
N PRO A 295 14.65 -22.01 18.05
CA PRO A 295 13.19 -22.17 17.90
C PRO A 295 12.39 -20.86 18.04
N ASN A 296 12.83 -19.96 18.93
CA ASN A 296 12.24 -18.61 19.05
C ASN A 296 12.70 -17.67 17.92
N GLY A 297 11.74 -17.07 17.21
CA GLY A 297 11.98 -16.12 16.13
C GLY A 297 12.73 -14.85 16.53
N TRP A 298 12.62 -14.40 17.78
CA TRP A 298 13.36 -13.24 18.30
C TRP A 298 14.88 -13.47 18.20
N TRP A 299 15.35 -14.66 18.55
CA TRP A 299 16.77 -15.02 18.52
C TRP A 299 17.31 -15.04 17.09
N ARG A 300 16.55 -15.65 16.17
CA ARG A 300 16.94 -15.72 14.75
C ARG A 300 17.04 -14.33 14.12
N ASP A 301 16.01 -13.51 14.32
CA ASP A 301 15.93 -12.15 13.77
C ASP A 301 17.04 -11.25 14.34
N THR A 302 17.27 -11.33 15.66
CA THR A 302 18.32 -10.53 16.34
C THR A 302 19.71 -10.97 15.91
N ALA A 303 19.98 -12.27 15.84
CA ALA A 303 21.28 -12.79 15.43
C ALA A 303 21.62 -12.40 13.99
N GLN A 304 20.67 -12.53 13.06
CA GLN A 304 20.84 -12.06 11.67
C GLN A 304 21.12 -10.56 11.63
N SER A 305 20.32 -9.75 12.33
CA SER A 305 20.50 -8.30 12.37
C SER A 305 21.89 -7.92 12.89
N LEU A 306 22.37 -8.57 13.96
CA LEU A 306 23.70 -8.33 14.52
C LEU A 306 24.81 -8.75 13.55
N LEU A 307 24.75 -9.93 12.93
CA LEU A 307 25.73 -10.37 11.94
C LEU A 307 25.85 -9.35 10.79
N VAL A 308 24.72 -8.90 10.24
CA VAL A 308 24.70 -7.94 9.13
C VAL A 308 25.16 -6.56 9.57
N THR A 309 24.68 -6.04 10.70
CA THR A 309 25.01 -4.66 11.14
C THR A 309 26.44 -4.52 11.64
N ARG A 310 27.03 -5.59 12.21
CA ARG A 310 28.46 -5.68 12.55
C ARG A 310 29.36 -5.98 11.36
N GLN A 311 28.79 -6.31 10.20
CA GLN A 311 29.53 -6.67 8.98
C GLN A 311 30.46 -7.88 9.18
N GLU A 312 29.99 -8.90 9.92
CA GLU A 312 30.76 -10.12 10.27
C GLU A 312 30.98 -11.01 9.04
N SER A 313 31.88 -10.60 8.14
CA SER A 313 32.14 -11.31 6.88
C SER A 313 32.91 -12.62 7.07
N SER A 314 33.59 -12.79 8.21
CA SER A 314 34.40 -13.98 8.54
C SER A 314 33.56 -15.25 8.68
N VAL A 315 32.26 -15.14 8.97
CA VAL A 315 31.37 -16.29 9.13
C VAL A 315 30.75 -16.78 7.81
N ALA A 316 31.08 -16.18 6.67
CA ALA A 316 30.52 -16.58 5.38
C ALA A 316 30.63 -18.09 5.08
N PRO A 317 31.77 -18.78 5.34
CA PRO A 317 31.85 -20.24 5.16
C PRO A 317 30.86 -21.04 6.02
N ALA A 318 30.68 -20.62 7.28
CA ALA A 318 29.73 -21.28 8.18
C ALA A 318 28.28 -21.05 7.72
N LEU A 319 27.96 -19.84 7.25
CA LEU A 319 26.66 -19.51 6.70
C LEU A 319 26.36 -20.26 5.40
N GLN A 320 27.33 -20.40 4.49
CA GLN A 320 27.18 -21.18 3.25
C GLN A 320 26.88 -22.66 3.56
N LYS A 321 27.63 -23.25 4.49
CA LYS A 321 27.37 -24.62 4.98
C LYS A 321 25.97 -24.74 5.59
N MET A 322 25.56 -23.75 6.39
CA MET A 322 24.24 -23.73 7.00
C MET A 322 23.13 -23.62 5.95
N ALA A 323 23.24 -22.68 5.02
CA ALA A 323 22.25 -22.43 3.97
C ALA A 323 21.99 -23.66 3.08
N THR A 324 23.02 -24.50 2.87
CA THR A 324 22.94 -25.66 1.97
C THR A 324 22.54 -26.97 2.66
N ASN A 325 22.99 -27.21 3.90
CA ASN A 325 22.92 -28.55 4.50
C ASN A 325 22.26 -28.62 5.89
N HIS A 326 21.90 -27.49 6.51
CA HIS A 326 21.38 -27.51 7.87
C HIS A 326 20.01 -28.20 7.96
N PRO A 327 19.73 -29.05 8.98
CA PRO A 327 18.46 -29.78 9.06
C PRO A 327 17.25 -28.86 9.20
N ASN A 328 17.37 -27.80 10.02
CA ASN A 328 16.32 -26.80 10.24
C ASN A 328 16.18 -25.85 9.03
N ALA A 329 14.98 -25.82 8.43
CA ALA A 329 14.68 -24.98 7.27
C ALA A 329 14.71 -23.47 7.56
N LEU A 330 14.30 -23.04 8.76
CA LEU A 330 14.41 -21.64 9.18
C LEU A 330 15.89 -21.24 9.34
N GLY A 331 16.72 -22.15 9.85
CA GLY A 331 18.18 -21.97 9.87
C GLY A 331 18.76 -21.73 8.47
N ARG A 332 18.37 -22.56 7.49
CA ARG A 332 18.79 -22.38 6.08
C ARG A 332 18.32 -21.05 5.50
N LEU A 333 17.05 -20.70 5.76
CA LEU A 333 16.44 -19.45 5.32
C LEU A 333 17.17 -18.21 5.87
N HIS A 334 17.43 -18.18 7.18
CA HIS A 334 18.15 -17.08 7.83
C HIS A 334 19.61 -17.01 7.37
N ALA A 335 20.30 -18.14 7.22
CA ALA A 335 21.67 -18.14 6.69
C ALA A 335 21.75 -17.54 5.28
N LEU A 336 20.82 -17.90 4.40
CA LEU A 336 20.73 -17.36 3.04
C LEU A 336 20.52 -15.84 3.03
N TRP A 337 19.59 -15.33 3.84
CA TRP A 337 19.35 -13.89 3.96
C TRP A 337 20.50 -13.15 4.64
N THR A 338 21.20 -13.80 5.57
CA THR A 338 22.39 -13.23 6.21
C THR A 338 23.53 -13.07 5.21
N LEU A 339 23.76 -14.08 4.35
CA LEU A 339 24.73 -14.00 3.25
C LEU A 339 24.40 -12.87 2.26
N ASP A 340 23.13 -12.70 1.88
CA ASP A 340 22.71 -11.59 1.01
C ASP A 340 22.99 -10.22 1.68
N GLY A 341 22.63 -10.10 2.96
CA GLY A 341 22.84 -8.89 3.78
C GLY A 341 24.31 -8.52 3.95
N LEU A 342 25.17 -9.52 4.13
CA LEU A 342 26.64 -9.37 4.19
C LEU A 342 27.28 -9.14 2.83
N ARG A 343 26.52 -9.22 1.72
CA ARG A 343 27.03 -9.16 0.35
C ARG A 343 28.03 -10.31 0.06
N LYS A 344 27.79 -11.50 0.64
CA LYS A 344 28.62 -12.70 0.55
C LYS A 344 27.89 -13.92 -0.04
N LEU A 345 26.68 -13.76 -0.56
CA LEU A 345 25.98 -14.83 -1.27
C LEU A 345 26.62 -15.06 -2.65
N ASP A 346 27.23 -16.23 -2.85
CA ASP A 346 27.74 -16.70 -4.13
C ASP A 346 26.70 -17.51 -4.92
N GLU A 347 27.03 -17.79 -6.19
CA GLU A 347 26.15 -18.51 -7.12
C GLU A 347 25.91 -19.95 -6.68
N ASP A 348 26.95 -20.68 -6.23
CA ASP A 348 26.84 -22.08 -5.84
C ASP A 348 25.88 -22.28 -4.68
N THR A 349 26.01 -21.46 -3.64
CA THR A 349 25.12 -21.47 -2.47
C THR A 349 23.70 -21.09 -2.87
N CYS A 350 23.54 -20.08 -3.73
CA CYS A 350 22.23 -19.67 -4.22
C CYS A 350 21.56 -20.79 -5.04
N PHE A 351 22.31 -21.46 -5.92
CA PHE A 351 21.82 -22.53 -6.76
C PHE A 351 21.50 -23.80 -5.96
N ALA A 352 22.28 -24.12 -4.93
CA ALA A 352 21.95 -25.18 -4.00
C ALA A 352 20.63 -24.87 -3.26
N ALA A 353 20.45 -23.63 -2.79
CA ALA A 353 19.21 -23.21 -2.13
C ALA A 353 17.98 -23.20 -3.05
N LEU A 354 18.15 -23.05 -4.37
CA LEU A 354 17.07 -23.24 -5.34
C LEU A 354 16.58 -24.69 -5.43
N ALA A 355 17.41 -25.67 -5.06
CA ALA A 355 17.04 -27.08 -5.03
C ALA A 355 16.56 -27.55 -3.63
N ASP A 356 16.35 -26.62 -2.70
CA ASP A 356 16.00 -26.94 -1.32
C ASP A 356 14.66 -27.70 -1.21
N ARG A 357 14.58 -28.63 -0.25
CA ARG A 357 13.36 -29.38 0.06
C ARG A 357 12.19 -28.50 0.53
N ASP A 358 12.48 -27.39 1.19
CA ASP A 358 11.47 -26.45 1.70
C ASP A 358 11.23 -25.32 0.69
N SER A 359 9.97 -25.15 0.27
CA SER A 359 9.61 -24.15 -0.74
C SER A 359 9.89 -22.71 -0.29
N ARG A 360 9.90 -22.44 1.03
CA ARG A 360 10.20 -21.10 1.57
C ARG A 360 11.66 -20.73 1.34
N VAL A 361 12.57 -21.71 1.43
CA VAL A 361 14.00 -21.51 1.11
C VAL A 361 14.15 -21.29 -0.39
N ARG A 362 13.46 -22.08 -1.24
CA ARG A 362 13.47 -21.87 -2.69
C ARG A 362 12.96 -20.48 -3.10
N VAL A 363 11.86 -20.02 -2.51
CA VAL A 363 11.33 -18.65 -2.71
C VAL A 363 12.36 -17.60 -2.32
N ALA A 364 13.02 -17.75 -1.17
CA ALA A 364 14.07 -16.84 -0.74
C ALA A 364 15.27 -16.85 -1.69
N ALA A 365 15.68 -18.03 -2.19
CA ALA A 365 16.77 -18.17 -3.15
C ALA A 365 16.48 -17.49 -4.49
N VAL A 366 15.26 -17.65 -5.03
CA VAL A 366 14.82 -16.91 -6.23
C VAL A 366 14.92 -15.40 -5.98
N ARG A 367 14.51 -14.95 -4.79
CA ARG A 367 14.49 -13.53 -4.45
C ARG A 367 15.88 -12.93 -4.24
N THR A 368 16.79 -13.63 -3.57
CA THR A 368 18.18 -13.15 -3.36
C THR A 368 18.99 -13.18 -4.67
N MET A 369 18.66 -14.08 -5.60
CA MET A 369 19.23 -14.14 -6.95
C MET A 369 18.99 -12.88 -7.79
N GLU A 370 18.01 -12.03 -7.46
CA GLU A 370 17.73 -10.76 -8.17
C GLU A 370 18.96 -9.86 -8.37
N ARG A 371 19.96 -9.98 -7.51
CA ARG A 371 21.21 -9.23 -7.63
C ARG A 371 22.17 -9.85 -8.63
N LEU A 372 22.19 -11.17 -8.74
CA LEU A 372 23.01 -11.93 -9.69
C LEU A 372 22.49 -11.73 -11.13
N LEU A 373 21.17 -11.53 -11.29
CA LEU A 373 20.54 -11.24 -12.58
C LEU A 373 20.94 -9.88 -13.20
N LYS A 374 21.59 -9.00 -12.45
CA LYS A 374 22.03 -7.67 -12.95
C LYS A 374 23.47 -7.66 -13.50
N GLY A 375 24.18 -8.79 -13.47
CA GLY A 375 25.56 -8.91 -13.97
C GLY A 375 25.67 -9.58 -15.34
N ASP A 376 26.90 -9.62 -15.87
CA ASP A 376 27.22 -10.16 -17.20
C ASP A 376 26.87 -11.65 -17.39
N HIS A 377 26.71 -12.40 -16.28
CA HIS A 377 26.39 -13.84 -16.26
C HIS A 377 24.87 -14.15 -16.16
N SER A 378 24.02 -13.17 -16.43
CA SER A 378 22.55 -13.28 -16.24
C SER A 378 21.91 -14.49 -16.95
N SER A 379 22.44 -14.93 -18.10
CA SER A 379 21.90 -16.06 -18.87
C SER A 379 21.88 -17.38 -18.08
N HIS A 380 22.92 -17.67 -17.30
CA HIS A 380 23.00 -18.90 -16.49
C HIS A 380 21.96 -18.88 -15.36
N CYS A 381 21.74 -17.71 -14.76
CA CYS A 381 20.68 -17.51 -13.76
C CYS A 381 19.28 -17.73 -14.36
N TYR A 382 19.00 -17.20 -15.55
CA TYR A 382 17.72 -17.44 -16.25
C TYR A 382 17.52 -18.93 -16.58
N GLN A 383 18.56 -19.63 -17.02
CA GLN A 383 18.49 -21.08 -17.28
C GLN A 383 18.18 -21.86 -16.00
N ARG A 384 18.82 -21.49 -14.88
CA ARG A 384 18.53 -22.11 -13.59
C ARG A 384 17.09 -21.81 -13.14
N LEU A 385 16.60 -20.58 -13.23
CA LEU A 385 15.21 -20.25 -12.90
C LEU A 385 14.21 -21.00 -13.79
N ARG A 386 14.55 -21.27 -15.05
CA ARG A 386 13.71 -22.05 -15.97
C ARG A 386 13.40 -23.43 -15.41
N THR A 387 14.34 -24.08 -14.73
CA THR A 387 14.11 -25.42 -14.14
C THR A 387 13.10 -25.40 -13.00
N LEU A 388 12.91 -24.25 -12.33
CA LEU A 388 11.94 -24.08 -11.24
C LEU A 388 10.55 -23.66 -11.73
N THR A 389 10.35 -23.35 -13.01
CA THR A 389 9.02 -22.96 -13.51
C THR A 389 7.97 -24.07 -13.39
N GLY A 390 8.42 -25.32 -13.24
CA GLY A 390 7.59 -26.50 -12.98
C GLY A 390 7.39 -26.82 -11.49
N ASP A 391 7.85 -25.99 -10.55
CA ASP A 391 7.79 -26.25 -9.11
C ASP A 391 6.35 -26.56 -8.63
N PRO A 392 6.16 -27.57 -7.76
CA PRO A 392 4.85 -27.93 -7.24
C PRO A 392 4.22 -26.85 -6.34
N ASP A 393 5.03 -25.96 -5.74
CA ASP A 393 4.55 -24.85 -4.93
C ASP A 393 4.35 -23.57 -5.78
N PRO A 394 3.10 -23.08 -5.92
CA PRO A 394 2.83 -21.83 -6.64
C PRO A 394 3.54 -20.60 -6.06
N ALA A 395 3.99 -20.64 -4.80
CA ALA A 395 4.79 -19.57 -4.21
C ALA A 395 6.12 -19.36 -4.94
N VAL A 396 6.76 -20.46 -5.35
CA VAL A 396 8.03 -20.42 -6.08
C VAL A 396 7.80 -19.82 -7.46
N ALA A 397 6.80 -20.31 -8.20
CA ALA A 397 6.45 -19.77 -9.51
C ALA A 397 6.04 -18.28 -9.44
N ALA A 398 5.30 -17.86 -8.41
CA ALA A 398 4.95 -16.46 -8.20
C ALA A 398 6.20 -15.60 -7.98
N GLN A 399 7.16 -16.07 -7.18
CA GLN A 399 8.41 -15.34 -6.95
C GLN A 399 9.29 -15.30 -8.20
N ILE A 400 9.30 -16.36 -9.05
CA ILE A 400 9.97 -16.32 -10.36
C ILE A 400 9.37 -15.21 -11.24
N VAL A 401 8.03 -15.12 -11.31
CA VAL A 401 7.35 -14.07 -12.08
C VAL A 401 7.76 -12.68 -11.59
N LEU A 402 7.77 -12.47 -10.26
CA LEU A 402 8.16 -11.20 -9.66
C LEU A 402 9.63 -10.85 -9.94
N THR A 403 10.53 -11.82 -9.86
CA THR A 403 11.97 -11.63 -10.09
C THR A 403 12.28 -11.42 -11.57
N ALA A 404 11.71 -12.24 -12.46
CA ALA A 404 11.91 -12.15 -13.91
C ALA A 404 11.29 -10.87 -14.49
N GLY A 405 10.13 -10.44 -13.97
CA GLY A 405 9.41 -9.28 -14.48
C GLY A 405 10.10 -7.94 -14.21
N ARG A 406 11.06 -7.89 -13.27
CA ARG A 406 11.92 -6.71 -13.05
C ARG A 406 12.92 -6.48 -14.19
N ALA A 407 13.14 -7.48 -15.02
CA ALA A 407 14.05 -7.41 -16.15
C ALA A 407 13.26 -7.38 -17.45
N ASP A 408 13.67 -6.48 -18.32
CA ASP A 408 12.95 -6.15 -19.53
C ASP A 408 13.46 -7.00 -20.72
N HIS A 409 13.48 -8.33 -20.53
CA HIS A 409 14.22 -9.29 -21.37
C HIS A 409 13.36 -10.49 -21.81
N ASP A 410 13.61 -11.02 -23.01
CA ASP A 410 12.82 -12.11 -23.61
C ASP A 410 12.90 -13.42 -22.81
N GLN A 411 14.05 -13.71 -22.19
CA GLN A 411 14.16 -14.86 -21.28
C GLN A 411 13.20 -14.72 -20.08
N GLY A 412 13.02 -13.50 -19.56
CA GLY A 412 12.06 -13.23 -18.49
C GLY A 412 10.62 -13.47 -18.92
N LYS A 413 10.26 -13.07 -20.15
CA LYS A 413 8.94 -13.36 -20.74
C LYS A 413 8.67 -14.87 -20.86
N ASP A 414 9.65 -15.67 -21.31
CA ASP A 414 9.51 -17.14 -21.38
C ASP A 414 9.27 -17.75 -19.99
N LEU A 415 10.00 -17.30 -18.95
CA LEU A 415 9.79 -17.76 -17.58
C LEU A 415 8.38 -17.46 -17.08
N ILE A 416 7.91 -16.22 -17.27
CA ILE A 416 6.57 -15.79 -16.85
C ILE A 416 5.50 -16.64 -17.55
N LEU A 417 5.63 -16.85 -18.85
CA LEU A 417 4.73 -17.71 -19.62
C LEU A 417 4.70 -19.14 -19.09
N ARG A 418 5.85 -19.75 -18.76
CA ARG A 418 5.89 -21.10 -18.19
C ARG A 418 5.16 -21.18 -16.85
N CYS A 419 5.39 -20.21 -15.95
CA CYS A 419 4.71 -20.14 -14.66
C CYS A 419 3.18 -19.99 -14.82
N ILE A 420 2.74 -19.14 -15.74
CA ILE A 420 1.32 -18.97 -16.07
C ILE A 420 0.72 -20.27 -16.59
N LYS A 421 1.37 -20.93 -17.56
CA LYS A 421 0.90 -22.19 -18.15
C LYS A 421 0.77 -23.31 -17.11
N LYS A 422 1.68 -23.35 -16.14
CA LYS A 422 1.66 -24.35 -15.06
C LYS A 422 0.52 -24.12 -14.06
N HIS A 423 0.23 -22.85 -13.75
CA HIS A 423 -0.69 -22.46 -12.67
C HIS A 423 -1.72 -21.40 -13.13
N PRO A 424 -2.47 -21.63 -14.23
CA PRO A 424 -3.30 -20.59 -14.85
C PRO A 424 -4.48 -20.16 -13.98
N MET A 425 -4.89 -21.03 -13.06
CA MET A 425 -6.01 -20.82 -12.14
C MET A 425 -5.59 -20.28 -10.76
N ASN A 426 -4.30 -20.01 -10.55
CA ASN A 426 -3.80 -19.62 -9.24
C ASN A 426 -3.78 -18.08 -9.07
N GLU A 427 -4.53 -17.57 -8.10
CA GLU A 427 -4.64 -16.13 -7.83
C GLU A 427 -3.30 -15.49 -7.41
N ARG A 428 -2.41 -16.21 -6.73
CA ARG A 428 -1.07 -15.71 -6.38
C ARG A 428 -0.26 -15.41 -7.63
N ILE A 429 -0.35 -16.27 -8.64
CA ILE A 429 0.35 -16.11 -9.92
C ILE A 429 -0.23 -14.94 -10.69
N LEU A 430 -1.57 -14.82 -10.76
CA LEU A 430 -2.22 -13.66 -11.36
C LEU A 430 -1.74 -12.36 -10.72
N ASN A 431 -1.73 -12.28 -9.39
CA ASN A 431 -1.26 -11.09 -8.69
C ASN A 431 0.24 -10.83 -8.86
N ALA A 432 1.06 -11.88 -8.97
CA ALA A 432 2.49 -11.76 -9.25
C ALA A 432 2.74 -11.21 -10.66
N VAL A 433 2.04 -11.72 -11.66
CA VAL A 433 2.04 -11.15 -13.02
C VAL A 433 1.57 -9.71 -12.94
N ALA A 434 0.54 -9.47 -12.11
CA ALA A 434 -0.07 -8.17 -11.97
C ALA A 434 0.89 -7.05 -11.56
N ALA A 435 1.72 -7.36 -10.58
CA ALA A 435 2.69 -6.46 -10.01
C ALA A 435 4.01 -6.42 -10.80
N GLY A 436 4.48 -7.58 -11.25
CA GLY A 436 5.85 -7.75 -11.72
C GLY A 436 6.05 -7.68 -13.23
N SER A 437 5.03 -7.95 -14.06
CA SER A 437 5.27 -8.14 -15.50
C SER A 437 5.44 -6.83 -16.27
N PRO A 438 6.40 -6.74 -17.21
CA PRO A 438 6.55 -5.58 -18.08
C PRO A 438 5.28 -5.32 -18.88
N ARG A 439 4.77 -4.08 -18.84
CA ARG A 439 3.49 -3.71 -19.46
C ARG A 439 3.42 -4.03 -20.96
N ARG A 440 4.54 -3.91 -21.67
CA ARG A 440 4.64 -4.23 -23.11
C ARG A 440 4.40 -5.70 -23.47
N PHE A 441 4.53 -6.61 -22.49
CA PHE A 441 4.31 -8.04 -22.71
C PHE A 441 2.88 -8.47 -22.37
N LEU A 442 2.06 -7.61 -21.76
CA LEU A 442 0.73 -7.99 -21.26
C LEU A 442 -0.20 -8.54 -22.34
N VAL A 443 -0.15 -8.01 -23.56
CA VAL A 443 -0.95 -8.51 -24.68
C VAL A 443 -0.45 -9.87 -25.17
N ASP A 444 0.88 -10.07 -25.19
CA ASP A 444 1.47 -11.37 -25.55
C ASP A 444 1.14 -12.43 -24.48
N LEU A 445 1.16 -12.05 -23.19
CA LEU A 445 0.74 -12.91 -22.08
C LEU A 445 -0.75 -13.25 -22.17
N LEU A 446 -1.61 -12.27 -22.47
CA LEU A 446 -3.04 -12.48 -22.66
C LEU A 446 -3.31 -13.43 -23.82
N SER A 447 -2.65 -13.25 -24.96
CA SER A 447 -2.77 -14.15 -26.11
C SER A 447 -2.37 -15.59 -25.74
N ALA A 448 -1.25 -15.77 -25.03
CA ALA A 448 -0.81 -17.08 -24.58
C ALA A 448 -1.74 -17.72 -23.54
N LEU A 449 -2.34 -16.92 -22.66
CA LEU A 449 -3.37 -17.34 -21.70
C LEU A 449 -4.61 -17.85 -22.43
N LEU A 450 -5.13 -17.08 -23.39
CA LEU A 450 -6.32 -17.45 -24.15
C LEU A 450 -6.11 -18.78 -24.88
N ALA A 451 -4.90 -19.08 -25.36
CA ALA A 451 -4.59 -20.34 -26.02
C ALA A 451 -4.52 -21.58 -25.10
N LEU A 452 -4.64 -21.42 -23.78
CA LEU A 452 -4.57 -22.56 -22.86
C LEU A 452 -5.83 -23.43 -22.91
N PRO A 453 -5.70 -24.77 -22.89
CA PRO A 453 -6.86 -25.68 -22.94
C PRO A 453 -7.91 -25.42 -21.85
N VAL A 454 -7.48 -25.01 -20.65
CA VAL A 454 -8.39 -24.69 -19.53
C VAL A 454 -9.33 -23.51 -19.83
N PHE A 455 -8.97 -22.61 -20.75
CA PHE A 455 -9.77 -21.44 -21.14
C PHE A 455 -10.43 -21.60 -22.53
N GLN A 456 -10.45 -22.82 -23.06
CA GLN A 456 -11.00 -23.17 -24.36
C GLN A 456 -12.23 -24.08 -24.23
N GLY A 457 -13.10 -24.07 -25.23
CA GLY A 457 -14.35 -24.85 -25.27
C GLY A 457 -15.61 -24.04 -24.93
N ASP A 458 -16.76 -24.60 -25.26
CA ASP A 458 -18.07 -23.92 -25.13
C ASP A 458 -18.70 -24.09 -23.72
N ALA A 459 -18.09 -24.89 -22.84
CA ALA A 459 -18.58 -25.19 -21.49
C ALA A 459 -17.47 -25.10 -20.43
N ILE A 460 -16.87 -23.91 -20.27
CA ILE A 460 -16.00 -23.62 -19.12
C ILE A 460 -16.86 -23.34 -17.88
N ASP A 461 -16.47 -23.87 -16.72
CA ASP A 461 -17.22 -23.65 -15.47
C ASP A 461 -17.18 -22.17 -15.03
N GLU A 462 -18.08 -21.80 -14.11
CA GLU A 462 -18.21 -20.42 -13.64
C GLU A 462 -16.90 -19.90 -13.01
N LYS A 463 -16.19 -20.75 -12.27
CA LYS A 463 -14.92 -20.41 -11.62
C LYS A 463 -13.82 -20.11 -12.63
N THR A 464 -13.76 -20.90 -13.70
CA THR A 464 -12.82 -20.76 -14.81
C THR A 464 -13.13 -19.51 -15.62
N THR A 465 -14.41 -19.24 -15.86
CA THR A 465 -14.87 -17.99 -16.47
C THR A 465 -14.46 -16.79 -15.63
N ALA A 466 -14.77 -16.79 -14.33
CA ALA A 466 -14.40 -15.70 -13.43
C ALA A 466 -12.88 -15.47 -13.37
N GLN A 467 -12.08 -16.53 -13.41
CA GLN A 467 -10.63 -16.42 -13.42
C GLN A 467 -10.10 -15.86 -14.75
N LEU A 468 -10.66 -16.28 -15.89
CA LEU A 468 -10.33 -15.72 -17.20
C LEU A 468 -10.67 -14.23 -17.27
N GLU A 469 -11.83 -13.85 -16.74
CA GLU A 469 -12.28 -12.46 -16.68
C GLU A 469 -11.33 -11.58 -15.85
N LYS A 470 -10.79 -12.10 -14.72
CA LYS A 470 -9.72 -11.44 -13.95
C LYS A 470 -8.44 -11.26 -14.78
N TRP A 471 -8.01 -12.29 -15.51
CA TRP A 471 -6.83 -12.23 -16.37
C TRP A 471 -6.97 -11.19 -17.48
N GLN A 472 -8.11 -11.20 -18.17
CA GLN A 472 -8.44 -10.23 -19.21
C GLN A 472 -8.45 -8.82 -18.64
N HIS A 473 -9.16 -8.60 -17.53
CA HIS A 473 -9.23 -7.28 -16.90
C HIS A 473 -7.84 -6.75 -16.57
N TYR A 474 -7.00 -7.57 -15.95
CA TYR A 474 -5.64 -7.17 -15.60
C TYR A 474 -4.79 -6.80 -16.85
N CYS A 475 -4.71 -7.70 -17.83
CA CYS A 475 -3.85 -7.47 -18.99
C CYS A 475 -4.32 -6.27 -19.82
N ILE A 476 -5.64 -6.09 -19.95
CA ILE A 476 -6.25 -4.97 -20.67
C ILE A 476 -6.04 -3.66 -19.91
N ALA A 477 -6.37 -3.61 -18.62
CA ALA A 477 -6.19 -2.39 -17.80
C ALA A 477 -4.73 -1.96 -17.75
N GLY A 478 -3.79 -2.91 -17.63
CA GLY A 478 -2.36 -2.63 -17.67
C GLY A 478 -1.88 -2.12 -19.03
N THR A 479 -2.45 -2.63 -20.13
CA THR A 479 -2.18 -2.15 -21.50
C THR A 479 -2.70 -0.72 -21.70
N VAL A 480 -3.94 -0.45 -21.25
CA VAL A 480 -4.55 0.88 -21.29
C VAL A 480 -3.73 1.89 -20.49
N ALA A 481 -3.34 1.53 -19.26
CA ALA A 481 -2.52 2.38 -18.40
C ALA A 481 -1.11 2.62 -18.95
N ALA A 482 -0.56 1.72 -19.78
CA ALA A 482 0.71 1.96 -20.48
C ALA A 482 0.57 3.02 -21.59
N GLY A 483 -0.54 2.95 -22.34
CA GLY A 483 -0.81 3.85 -23.47
C GLY A 483 0.22 3.72 -24.61
N ASP A 484 0.78 2.53 -24.81
CA ASP A 484 1.73 2.23 -25.88
C ASP A 484 0.98 1.85 -27.18
N PRO A 485 1.19 2.57 -28.31
CA PRO A 485 0.50 2.29 -29.57
C PRO A 485 0.73 0.86 -30.09
N ARG A 486 1.95 0.31 -29.95
CA ARG A 486 2.24 -1.06 -30.44
C ARG A 486 1.45 -2.12 -29.67
N SER A 487 1.37 -1.97 -28.36
CA SER A 487 0.58 -2.85 -27.50
C SER A 487 -0.91 -2.77 -27.83
N PHE A 488 -1.45 -1.57 -28.09
CA PHE A 488 -2.84 -1.42 -28.52
C PHE A 488 -3.13 -2.03 -29.89
N GLN A 489 -2.20 -1.90 -30.85
CA GLN A 489 -2.33 -2.57 -32.15
C GLN A 489 -2.46 -4.09 -31.97
N LYS A 490 -1.55 -4.70 -31.20
CA LYS A 490 -1.62 -6.12 -30.86
C LYS A 490 -2.93 -6.49 -30.15
N LEU A 491 -3.42 -5.62 -29.26
CA LEU A 491 -4.67 -5.87 -28.52
C LEU A 491 -5.87 -5.88 -29.48
N PHE A 492 -5.96 -4.93 -30.40
CA PHE A 492 -7.01 -4.93 -31.43
C PHE A 492 -6.90 -6.15 -32.35
N ASP A 493 -5.70 -6.50 -32.78
CA ASP A 493 -5.48 -7.70 -33.60
C ASP A 493 -5.90 -8.98 -32.87
N LEU A 494 -5.69 -9.05 -31.55
CA LEU A 494 -6.14 -10.15 -30.70
C LEU A 494 -7.67 -10.18 -30.60
N ILE A 495 -8.31 -9.04 -30.26
CA ILE A 495 -9.77 -8.95 -30.13
C ILE A 495 -10.47 -9.28 -31.45
N ALA A 496 -9.92 -8.83 -32.59
CA ALA A 496 -10.47 -9.09 -33.91
C ALA A 496 -10.55 -10.59 -34.25
N ARG A 497 -9.62 -11.41 -33.73
CA ARG A 497 -9.56 -12.87 -33.97
C ARG A 497 -10.50 -13.69 -33.08
N GLU A 498 -11.05 -13.10 -32.02
CA GLU A 498 -11.88 -13.82 -31.05
C GLU A 498 -13.38 -13.85 -31.44
N LYS A 499 -14.09 -14.89 -30.97
CA LYS A 499 -15.56 -15.00 -31.10
C LYS A 499 -16.26 -13.85 -30.36
N SER A 500 -17.47 -13.49 -30.82
CA SER A 500 -18.23 -12.33 -30.36
C SER A 500 -18.34 -12.16 -28.84
N PRO A 501 -18.69 -13.17 -28.03
CA PRO A 501 -18.82 -12.99 -26.59
C PRO A 501 -17.52 -12.52 -25.93
N ARG A 502 -16.39 -13.06 -26.38
CA ARG A 502 -15.07 -12.75 -25.84
C ARG A 502 -14.53 -11.43 -26.38
N ALA A 503 -14.71 -11.17 -27.67
CA ALA A 503 -14.36 -9.89 -28.28
C ALA A 503 -15.09 -8.73 -27.59
N LEU A 504 -16.40 -8.89 -27.36
CA LEU A 504 -17.23 -7.94 -26.62
C LEU A 504 -16.76 -7.75 -25.18
N SER A 505 -16.52 -8.85 -24.44
CA SER A 505 -16.03 -8.80 -23.05
C SER A 505 -14.71 -8.02 -22.93
N MET A 506 -13.77 -8.21 -23.87
CA MET A 506 -12.50 -7.48 -23.88
C MET A 506 -12.68 -5.99 -24.22
N LEU A 507 -13.53 -5.65 -25.19
CA LEU A 507 -13.84 -4.25 -25.51
C LEU A 507 -14.53 -3.52 -24.34
N GLN A 508 -15.47 -4.19 -23.67
CA GLN A 508 -16.11 -3.67 -22.46
C GLN A 508 -15.09 -3.40 -21.34
N LYS A 509 -14.06 -4.23 -21.20
CA LYS A 509 -12.97 -3.99 -20.23
C LYS A 509 -12.13 -2.77 -20.58
N ILE A 510 -11.85 -2.53 -21.86
CA ILE A 510 -11.19 -1.29 -22.29
C ILE A 510 -12.08 -0.10 -21.90
N ALA A 511 -13.36 -0.11 -22.28
CA ALA A 511 -14.29 0.96 -21.96
C ALA A 511 -14.41 1.21 -20.45
N ALA A 512 -14.54 0.16 -19.64
CA ALA A 512 -14.64 0.26 -18.18
C ALA A 512 -13.38 0.83 -17.50
N THR A 513 -12.22 0.82 -18.19
CA THR A 513 -10.99 1.41 -17.64
C THR A 513 -10.88 2.92 -17.84
N VAL A 514 -11.66 3.50 -18.76
CA VAL A 514 -11.55 4.92 -19.16
C VAL A 514 -12.88 5.69 -19.09
N VAL A 515 -14.00 4.97 -19.07
CA VAL A 515 -15.35 5.52 -18.92
C VAL A 515 -15.91 5.09 -17.57
N SER A 516 -16.34 6.05 -16.76
CA SER A 516 -17.05 5.80 -15.51
C SER A 516 -18.30 6.67 -15.44
N PRO A 517 -19.46 6.15 -14.99
CA PRO A 517 -20.66 6.97 -14.76
C PRO A 517 -20.42 8.15 -13.80
N ARG A 518 -19.37 8.09 -12.96
CA ARG A 518 -19.02 9.12 -11.96
C ARG A 518 -17.90 10.06 -12.44
N GLN A 519 -17.35 9.85 -13.64
CA GLN A 519 -16.27 10.65 -14.21
C GLN A 519 -16.67 11.10 -15.63
N ASN A 520 -17.09 12.37 -15.72
CA ASN A 520 -17.35 13.06 -16.97
C ASN A 520 -16.49 14.35 -16.97
N PRO A 521 -15.65 14.62 -17.98
CA PRO A 521 -15.41 13.79 -19.17
C PRO A 521 -14.65 12.48 -18.86
N PRO A 522 -14.79 11.45 -19.74
CA PRO A 522 -13.95 10.25 -19.71
C PRO A 522 -12.46 10.61 -19.71
N ARG A 523 -11.64 9.87 -18.97
CA ARG A 523 -10.19 10.13 -18.86
C ARG A 523 -9.40 8.97 -19.43
N ALA A 524 -8.65 9.26 -20.48
CA ALA A 524 -7.66 8.35 -21.04
C ALA A 524 -6.45 9.13 -21.57
N ARG A 525 -5.29 8.48 -21.56
CA ARG A 525 -4.15 8.97 -22.34
C ARG A 525 -4.47 8.79 -23.83
N VAL A 526 -4.33 9.84 -24.62
CA VAL A 526 -4.46 9.75 -26.08
C VAL A 526 -3.32 8.91 -26.63
N ILE A 527 -3.65 7.92 -27.45
CA ILE A 527 -2.74 7.00 -28.11
C ILE A 527 -2.65 7.41 -29.58
N GLN A 528 -1.45 7.83 -29.98
CA GLN A 528 -1.16 8.28 -31.33
C GLN A 528 -0.66 7.10 -32.17
N PHE A 529 -1.37 6.80 -33.26
CA PHE A 529 -0.95 5.84 -34.26
C PHE A 529 -0.46 6.54 -35.52
N THR A 530 0.45 5.89 -36.25
CA THR A 530 0.93 6.37 -37.55
C THR A 530 -0.11 6.18 -38.67
N ALA A 531 -1.04 5.24 -38.49
CA ALA A 531 -2.17 4.95 -39.36
C ALA A 531 -3.26 4.22 -38.56
N LYS A 532 -4.48 4.10 -39.11
CA LYS A 532 -5.56 3.33 -38.48
C LYS A 532 -5.15 1.86 -38.27
N PRO A 533 -5.24 1.30 -37.04
CA PRO A 533 -4.83 -0.09 -36.78
C PRO A 533 -5.64 -1.12 -37.57
N ALA A 534 -4.97 -2.15 -38.11
CA ALA A 534 -5.61 -3.21 -38.90
C ALA A 534 -6.69 -3.98 -38.12
N GLY A 535 -6.39 -4.39 -36.88
CA GLY A 535 -7.38 -5.02 -36.00
C GLY A 535 -8.62 -4.15 -35.74
N LEU A 536 -8.47 -2.83 -35.67
CA LEU A 536 -9.61 -1.91 -35.52
C LEU A 536 -10.49 -1.91 -36.77
N ILE A 537 -9.89 -1.91 -37.96
CA ILE A 537 -10.62 -2.04 -39.24
C ILE A 537 -11.42 -3.35 -39.28
N LEU A 538 -10.79 -4.46 -38.88
CA LEU A 538 -11.46 -5.76 -38.83
C LEU A 538 -12.63 -5.78 -37.84
N LEU A 539 -12.49 -5.11 -36.68
CA LEU A 539 -13.54 -5.02 -35.68
C LEU A 539 -14.74 -4.17 -36.14
N GLU A 540 -14.49 -3.05 -36.81
CA GLU A 540 -15.54 -2.19 -37.36
C GLU A 540 -16.32 -2.88 -38.50
N ALA A 541 -15.66 -3.75 -39.26
CA ALA A 541 -16.28 -4.55 -40.31
C ALA A 541 -17.24 -5.63 -39.76
N ARG A 542 -17.21 -5.92 -38.45
CA ARG A 542 -18.15 -6.86 -37.82
C ARG A 542 -19.54 -6.23 -37.78
N ASN A 543 -20.55 -6.91 -38.34
CA ASN A 543 -21.94 -6.45 -38.30
C ASN A 543 -22.61 -6.75 -36.93
N GLU A 544 -22.00 -6.25 -35.86
CA GLU A 544 -22.38 -6.55 -34.47
C GLU A 544 -22.62 -5.23 -33.70
N PRO A 545 -23.88 -4.87 -33.38
CA PRO A 545 -24.21 -3.58 -32.77
C PRO A 545 -23.50 -3.32 -31.42
N GLU A 546 -23.38 -4.34 -30.58
CA GLU A 546 -22.73 -4.22 -29.28
C GLU A 546 -21.21 -3.96 -29.39
N ILE A 547 -20.54 -4.57 -30.36
CA ILE A 547 -19.12 -4.28 -30.65
C ILE A 547 -18.98 -2.83 -31.13
N ARG A 548 -19.83 -2.39 -32.07
CA ARG A 548 -19.81 -1.01 -32.58
C ARG A 548 -19.99 0.01 -31.46
N LYS A 549 -20.92 -0.25 -30.53
CA LYS A 549 -21.16 0.59 -29.34
C LYS A 549 -19.91 0.71 -28.46
N GLN A 550 -19.21 -0.40 -28.20
CA GLN A 550 -17.99 -0.35 -27.39
C GLN A 550 -16.85 0.36 -28.13
N LEU A 551 -16.68 0.15 -29.44
CA LEU A 551 -15.67 0.87 -30.24
C LEU A 551 -15.91 2.39 -30.24
N GLN A 552 -17.18 2.82 -30.36
CA GLN A 552 -17.54 4.24 -30.23
C GLN A 552 -17.18 4.79 -28.85
N ALA A 553 -17.47 4.05 -27.78
CA ALA A 553 -17.21 4.45 -26.41
C ALA A 553 -15.72 4.68 -26.10
N ILE A 554 -14.80 4.04 -26.85
CA ILE A 554 -13.35 4.17 -26.65
C ILE A 554 -12.67 5.00 -27.74
N SER A 555 -13.40 5.44 -28.77
CA SER A 555 -12.83 6.12 -29.94
C SER A 555 -12.05 7.40 -29.60
N PHE A 556 -12.46 8.10 -28.55
CA PHE A 556 -11.81 9.30 -28.02
C PHE A 556 -10.37 9.07 -27.54
N MET A 557 -9.97 7.81 -27.32
CA MET A 557 -8.61 7.46 -26.88
C MET A 557 -7.58 7.52 -28.01
N PHE A 558 -7.99 7.57 -29.27
CA PHE A 558 -7.11 7.28 -30.40
C PHE A 558 -7.00 8.45 -31.38
N SER A 559 -5.84 8.58 -32.00
CA SER A 559 -5.60 9.55 -33.09
C SER A 559 -4.66 8.99 -34.14
N TRP A 560 -4.85 9.38 -35.40
CA TRP A 560 -3.96 9.10 -36.53
C TRP A 560 -4.16 10.15 -37.64
N PRO A 561 -3.19 10.32 -38.56
CA PRO A 561 -3.34 11.23 -39.69
C PRO A 561 -4.59 10.92 -40.53
N GLY A 562 -5.42 11.94 -40.80
CA GLY A 562 -6.62 11.81 -41.65
C GLY A 562 -7.90 11.32 -40.95
N LEU A 563 -7.90 11.17 -39.62
CA LEU A 563 -9.14 10.94 -38.86
C LEU A 563 -9.95 12.26 -38.82
N GLU A 564 -11.21 12.25 -39.29
CA GLU A 564 -12.13 13.41 -39.35
C GLU A 564 -12.40 14.12 -37.99
N THR A 565 -11.81 13.64 -36.90
CA THR A 565 -11.91 14.22 -35.55
C THR A 565 -10.61 14.91 -35.07
N TYR A 566 -9.77 15.39 -35.99
CA TYR A 566 -8.65 16.29 -35.65
C TYR A 566 -9.21 17.60 -35.06
N GLY A 567 -9.19 17.75 -33.73
CA GLY A 567 -9.57 19.01 -33.06
C GLY A 567 -10.97 19.08 -32.44
N ARG A 568 -11.54 18.00 -31.88
CA ARG A 568 -12.42 18.19 -30.70
C ARG A 568 -11.53 18.47 -29.49
N GLU A 569 -11.90 19.43 -28.65
CA GLU A 569 -11.16 19.86 -27.46
C GLU A 569 -10.93 18.67 -26.51
N PHE A 570 -9.78 18.03 -26.66
CA PHE A 570 -9.25 17.13 -25.66
C PHE A 570 -8.53 17.99 -24.62
N ALA A 571 -9.00 17.93 -23.38
CA ALA A 571 -8.45 18.55 -22.17
C ALA A 571 -7.02 19.07 -22.36
N GLN A 572 -6.85 20.40 -22.24
CA GLN A 572 -5.54 21.05 -22.26
C GLN A 572 -4.60 20.34 -21.29
N HIS A 573 -3.72 19.48 -21.81
CA HIS A 573 -2.62 18.95 -21.02
C HIS A 573 -1.67 20.10 -20.82
N SER A 574 -1.65 20.60 -19.59
CA SER A 574 -0.75 21.63 -19.15
C SER A 574 0.69 21.06 -19.26
N PRO A 575 1.64 21.76 -19.92
CA PRO A 575 2.96 21.22 -20.26
C PRO A 575 3.71 20.68 -19.04
N PRO A 576 4.58 19.65 -19.17
CA PRO A 576 5.31 19.06 -18.05
C PRO A 576 6.02 20.14 -17.22
N LEU A 577 5.95 20.03 -15.90
CA LEU A 577 6.63 20.98 -15.02
C LEU A 577 8.14 20.81 -15.13
N GLU A 578 8.85 21.93 -15.19
CA GLU A 578 10.29 21.95 -14.99
C GLU A 578 10.64 21.48 -13.57
N LYS A 579 11.86 20.98 -13.38
CA LYS A 579 12.29 20.33 -12.13
C LYS A 579 12.08 21.20 -10.89
N GLU A 580 12.26 22.52 -11.01
CA GLU A 580 12.04 23.48 -9.93
C GLU A 580 10.55 23.65 -9.59
N HIS A 581 9.69 23.74 -10.61
CA HIS A 581 8.24 23.83 -10.43
C HIS A 581 7.62 22.51 -9.92
N GLN A 582 8.25 21.38 -10.22
CA GLN A 582 7.83 20.08 -9.69
C GLN A 582 7.98 20.02 -8.17
N LEU A 583 9.00 20.66 -7.59
CA LEU A 583 9.18 20.73 -6.13
C LEU A 583 8.07 21.54 -5.46
N LEU A 584 7.66 22.67 -6.05
CA LEU A 584 6.52 23.46 -5.58
C LEU A 584 5.22 22.66 -5.64
N PHE A 585 5.01 21.92 -6.73
CA PHE A 585 3.85 21.05 -6.89
C PHE A 585 3.80 19.93 -5.84
N ASP A 586 4.92 19.23 -5.61
CA ASP A 586 5.00 18.13 -4.64
C ASP A 586 4.80 18.63 -3.20
N ARG A 587 5.36 19.80 -2.88
CA ARG A 587 5.14 20.49 -1.59
C ARG A 587 3.67 20.89 -1.43
N GLY A 588 3.07 21.45 -2.48
CA GLY A 588 1.65 21.81 -2.51
C GLY A 588 0.73 20.62 -2.32
N GLN A 589 1.06 19.46 -2.92
CA GLN A 589 0.33 18.21 -2.73
C GLN A 589 0.33 17.77 -1.26
N THR A 590 1.48 17.92 -0.59
CA THR A 590 1.62 17.59 0.83
C THR A 590 0.74 18.50 1.68
N ILE A 591 0.85 19.83 1.47
CA ILE A 591 0.02 20.84 2.15
C ILE A 591 -1.48 20.53 1.97
N TYR A 592 -1.90 20.23 0.73
CA TYR A 592 -3.30 19.95 0.44
C TYR A 592 -3.84 18.76 1.23
N ARG A 593 -3.10 17.65 1.25
CA ARG A 593 -3.49 16.41 1.95
C ARG A 593 -3.62 16.57 3.45
N GLU A 594 -2.83 17.45 4.03
CA GLU A 594 -2.74 17.60 5.48
C GLU A 594 -3.74 18.62 6.02
N LEU A 595 -4.11 19.62 5.21
CA LEU A 595 -4.91 20.75 5.67
C LEU A 595 -6.18 20.99 4.85
N CYS A 596 -6.09 20.91 3.52
CA CYS A 596 -7.18 21.36 2.64
C CYS A 596 -8.25 20.27 2.42
N THR A 597 -7.90 18.99 2.55
CA THR A 597 -8.85 17.87 2.38
C THR A 597 -9.98 17.88 3.39
N THR A 598 -9.80 18.51 4.55
CA THR A 598 -10.83 18.63 5.60
C THR A 598 -12.08 19.32 5.11
N CYS A 599 -11.96 20.21 4.13
CA CYS A 599 -13.11 20.89 3.52
C CYS A 599 -13.30 20.51 2.05
N HIS A 600 -12.21 20.38 1.28
CA HIS A 600 -12.26 20.13 -0.17
C HIS A 600 -12.23 18.64 -0.55
N ALA A 601 -12.14 17.71 0.42
CA ALA A 601 -11.98 16.28 0.21
C ALA A 601 -10.67 15.89 -0.56
N PRO A 602 -10.23 14.62 -0.51
CA PRO A 602 -9.05 14.17 -1.24
C PRO A 602 -9.11 14.34 -2.77
N ASP A 603 -10.31 14.37 -3.34
CA ASP A 603 -10.55 14.52 -4.77
C ASP A 603 -10.88 15.97 -5.20
N GLY A 604 -10.81 16.93 -4.27
CA GLY A 604 -11.04 18.35 -4.55
C GLY A 604 -12.49 18.76 -4.72
N ARG A 605 -13.46 17.83 -4.57
CA ARG A 605 -14.88 18.09 -4.87
C ARG A 605 -15.68 18.66 -3.69
N GLY A 606 -15.09 18.73 -2.50
CA GLY A 606 -15.78 19.13 -1.29
C GLY A 606 -16.39 17.95 -0.53
N ILE A 607 -16.55 18.10 0.79
CA ILE A 607 -17.24 17.12 1.62
C ILE A 607 -18.75 17.39 1.59
N THR A 608 -19.55 16.42 1.18
CA THR A 608 -21.01 16.48 1.24
C THR A 608 -21.49 16.27 2.67
N SER A 609 -22.49 17.03 3.11
CA SER A 609 -23.14 16.86 4.40
C SER A 609 -23.74 15.45 4.56
N PRO A 610 -23.93 14.94 5.79
CA PRO A 610 -24.47 13.59 6.03
C PRO A 610 -25.85 13.33 5.43
N ASP A 611 -26.65 14.37 5.24
CA ASP A 611 -28.00 14.32 4.63
C ASP A 611 -27.97 14.51 3.10
N GLY A 612 -26.80 14.76 2.50
CA GLY A 612 -26.61 14.88 1.05
C GLY A 612 -27.04 16.23 0.45
N THR A 613 -27.43 17.21 1.26
CA THR A 613 -28.09 18.43 0.79
C THR A 613 -27.13 19.62 0.59
N SER A 614 -25.97 19.63 1.24
CA SER A 614 -24.99 20.71 1.16
C SER A 614 -23.56 20.19 0.97
N VAL A 615 -22.65 21.08 0.56
CA VAL A 615 -21.22 20.79 0.41
C VAL A 615 -20.44 21.82 1.21
N LEU A 616 -19.45 21.35 1.97
CA LEU A 616 -18.68 22.19 2.88
C LEU A 616 -17.82 23.23 2.16
N ALA A 617 -17.31 22.91 0.96
CA ALA A 617 -16.47 23.81 0.18
C ALA A 617 -16.69 23.62 -1.33
N PRO A 618 -16.40 24.65 -2.15
CA PRO A 618 -16.57 24.56 -3.60
C PRO A 618 -15.61 23.54 -4.24
N PRO A 619 -16.02 22.92 -5.37
CA PRO A 619 -15.15 22.05 -6.13
C PRO A 619 -13.98 22.84 -6.72
N LEU A 620 -12.79 22.27 -6.57
CA LEU A 620 -11.53 22.77 -7.14
C LEU A 620 -11.26 22.23 -8.56
N PRO A 621 -11.66 21.00 -8.94
CA PRO A 621 -11.54 20.55 -10.32
C PRO A 621 -12.31 21.47 -11.27
N GLU A 622 -11.68 21.86 -12.37
CA GLU A 622 -12.21 22.70 -13.45
C GLU A 622 -12.75 24.05 -12.96
N SER A 623 -12.25 24.51 -11.81
CA SER A 623 -12.74 25.73 -11.19
C SER A 623 -12.24 26.96 -11.96
N PRO A 624 -13.14 27.85 -12.44
CA PRO A 624 -12.72 29.07 -13.12
C PRO A 624 -11.85 29.98 -12.24
N ARG A 625 -11.98 29.84 -10.91
CA ARG A 625 -11.14 30.54 -9.92
C ARG A 625 -9.68 30.10 -9.94
N LEU A 626 -9.41 28.87 -10.39
CA LEU A 626 -8.07 28.29 -10.49
C LEU A 626 -7.54 28.29 -11.91
N GLU A 627 -8.39 28.32 -12.94
CA GLU A 627 -7.90 28.29 -14.32
C GLU A 627 -7.70 29.67 -14.91
N GLY A 628 -8.68 30.56 -14.77
CA GLY A 628 -8.73 31.81 -15.52
C GLY A 628 -7.72 32.87 -15.07
N ASN A 629 -7.71 33.25 -13.80
CA ASN A 629 -6.82 34.31 -13.29
C ASN A 629 -5.98 33.85 -12.09
N ARG A 630 -4.65 33.87 -12.29
CA ARG A 630 -3.67 33.54 -11.25
C ARG A 630 -3.74 34.46 -10.04
N GLU A 631 -3.85 35.78 -10.25
CA GLU A 631 -3.90 36.77 -9.15
C GLU A 631 -5.12 36.53 -8.26
N ALA A 632 -6.26 36.16 -8.84
CA ALA A 632 -7.49 35.87 -8.08
C ALA A 632 -7.32 34.68 -7.13
N SER A 633 -6.66 33.60 -7.58
CA SER A 633 -6.36 32.46 -6.71
C SER A 633 -5.39 32.82 -5.57
N ILE A 634 -4.44 33.73 -5.81
CA ILE A 634 -3.52 34.24 -4.79
C ILE A 634 -4.28 35.13 -3.78
N GLN A 635 -5.16 36.01 -4.27
CA GLN A 635 -6.00 36.87 -3.44
C GLN A 635 -6.85 36.08 -2.44
N ILE A 636 -7.49 34.99 -2.91
CA ILE A 636 -8.25 34.07 -2.05
C ILE A 636 -7.34 33.44 -1.00
N MET A 637 -6.20 32.89 -1.38
CA MET A 637 -5.32 32.21 -0.41
C MET A 637 -4.78 33.16 0.64
N LEU A 638 -4.50 34.41 0.26
CA LEU A 638 -3.99 35.40 1.20
C LEU A 638 -5.06 35.89 2.19
N HIS A 639 -6.28 36.16 1.73
CA HIS A 639 -7.28 36.89 2.51
C HIS A 639 -8.59 36.13 2.78
N GLY A 640 -8.76 34.94 2.22
CA GLY A 640 -9.98 34.14 2.32
C GLY A 640 -11.04 34.55 1.30
N LEU A 641 -12.13 33.78 1.25
CA LEU A 641 -13.28 33.98 0.36
C LEU A 641 -14.58 33.71 1.13
N THR A 642 -15.59 34.57 0.92
CA THR A 642 -16.89 34.50 1.58
C THR A 642 -18.02 34.93 0.64
N GLY A 643 -19.26 34.62 1.03
CA GLY A 643 -20.45 34.91 0.26
C GLY A 643 -20.77 33.83 -0.78
N GLU A 644 -21.80 34.11 -1.57
CA GLU A 644 -22.30 33.21 -2.60
C GLU A 644 -21.30 33.07 -3.76
N LEU A 645 -21.16 31.85 -4.27
CA LEU A 645 -20.30 31.51 -5.40
C LEU A 645 -21.13 30.82 -6.50
N ASP A 646 -21.29 31.47 -7.66
CA ASP A 646 -22.09 31.00 -8.81
C ASP A 646 -23.52 30.54 -8.45
N GLY A 647 -24.29 31.32 -7.70
CA GLY A 647 -25.65 30.91 -7.34
C GLY A 647 -25.72 29.96 -6.14
N ARG A 648 -24.59 29.62 -5.51
CA ARG A 648 -24.51 28.60 -4.45
C ARG A 648 -23.83 29.11 -3.19
N ASN A 649 -24.42 28.76 -2.05
CA ASN A 649 -23.83 28.95 -0.73
C ASN A 649 -23.09 27.67 -0.30
N TYR A 650 -21.96 27.86 0.40
CA TYR A 650 -21.16 26.79 0.98
C TYR A 650 -21.08 27.03 2.49
N GLU A 651 -21.20 25.95 3.28
CA GLU A 651 -21.23 26.07 4.75
C GLU A 651 -19.88 26.48 5.34
N GLY A 652 -18.79 26.04 4.70
CA GLY A 652 -17.44 26.36 5.14
C GLY A 652 -16.97 27.73 4.65
N LEU A 653 -16.36 28.50 5.55
CA LEU A 653 -15.64 29.71 5.19
C LEU A 653 -14.24 29.37 4.68
N MET A 654 -13.85 29.91 3.51
CA MET A 654 -12.45 29.79 3.06
C MET A 654 -11.57 30.73 3.88
N ALA A 655 -10.79 30.16 4.79
CA ALA A 655 -9.94 30.90 5.72
C ALA A 655 -8.78 31.62 5.00
N PRO A 656 -8.34 32.78 5.50
CA PRO A 656 -7.11 33.44 5.04
C PRO A 656 -5.88 32.65 5.51
N PHE A 657 -4.99 32.32 4.58
CA PHE A 657 -3.71 31.65 4.89
C PHE A 657 -2.49 32.56 4.74
N GLY A 658 -2.68 33.81 4.28
CA GLY A 658 -1.57 34.73 4.01
C GLY A 658 -0.78 35.13 5.25
N ALA A 659 -1.43 35.42 6.38
CA ALA A 659 -0.73 35.94 7.57
C ALA A 659 0.16 34.88 8.25
N GLY A 660 -0.22 33.61 8.19
CA GLY A 660 0.48 32.51 8.87
C GLY A 660 1.49 31.77 8.00
N ASN A 661 1.59 32.08 6.70
CA ASN A 661 2.40 31.30 5.76
C ASN A 661 3.18 32.22 4.81
N ASP A 662 4.40 31.79 4.48
CA ASP A 662 5.28 32.48 3.54
C ASP A 662 4.80 32.35 2.07
N ASP A 663 5.46 33.09 1.18
CA ASP A 663 5.10 33.15 -0.23
C ASP A 663 5.33 31.83 -0.97
N GLU A 664 6.32 31.04 -0.53
CA GLU A 664 6.61 29.74 -1.11
C GLU A 664 5.53 28.72 -0.75
N TRP A 665 5.01 28.75 0.48
CA TRP A 665 3.91 27.90 0.92
C TRP A 665 2.64 28.16 0.11
N VAL A 666 2.27 29.45 -0.06
CA VAL A 666 1.09 29.85 -0.85
C VAL A 666 1.29 29.50 -2.34
N ALA A 667 2.48 29.73 -2.88
CA ALA A 667 2.83 29.37 -4.24
C ALA A 667 2.76 27.85 -4.48
N SER A 668 3.22 27.06 -3.51
CA SER A 668 3.21 25.59 -3.57
C SER A 668 1.78 25.04 -3.65
N ILE A 669 0.91 25.41 -2.70
CA ILE A 669 -0.47 24.93 -2.69
C ILE A 669 -1.24 25.35 -3.93
N LEU A 670 -1.07 26.61 -4.37
CA LEU A 670 -1.74 27.10 -5.58
C LEU A 670 -1.23 26.40 -6.84
N THR A 671 0.07 26.16 -6.94
CA THR A 671 0.63 25.40 -8.07
C THR A 671 0.05 23.99 -8.13
N PHE A 672 -0.10 23.32 -6.98
CA PHE A 672 -0.73 22.00 -6.91
C PHE A 672 -2.20 22.05 -7.36
N VAL A 673 -3.05 22.85 -6.71
CA VAL A 673 -4.50 22.83 -7.02
C VAL A 673 -4.80 23.34 -8.42
N ARG A 674 -3.95 24.19 -9.02
CA ARG A 674 -4.10 24.66 -10.41
C ARG A 674 -3.65 23.64 -11.45
N ARG A 675 -2.99 22.55 -11.03
CA ARG A 675 -2.40 21.53 -11.91
C ARG A 675 -2.90 20.11 -11.62
N GLU A 676 -3.67 19.93 -10.54
CA GLU A 676 -4.26 18.64 -10.15
C GLU A 676 -5.69 18.51 -10.68
N TRP A 677 -6.19 17.28 -10.71
CA TRP A 677 -7.56 16.93 -11.11
C TRP A 677 -7.97 17.38 -12.51
N GLY A 678 -7.00 17.56 -13.41
CA GLY A 678 -7.24 17.99 -14.78
C GLY A 678 -7.17 19.50 -14.99
N ASN A 679 -6.90 20.27 -13.94
CA ASN A 679 -6.72 21.71 -14.04
C ASN A 679 -5.49 22.05 -14.88
N SER A 680 -5.61 23.06 -15.75
CA SER A 680 -4.54 23.45 -16.67
C SER A 680 -3.88 24.79 -16.33
N GLY A 681 -4.15 25.34 -15.14
CA GLY A 681 -3.69 26.66 -14.72
C GLY A 681 -2.16 26.79 -14.67
N SER A 682 -1.67 27.99 -14.97
CA SER A 682 -0.23 28.30 -14.89
C SER A 682 0.33 28.17 -13.46
N VAL A 683 1.63 27.87 -13.37
CA VAL A 683 2.39 27.78 -12.12
C VAL A 683 2.31 29.10 -11.34
N VAL A 684 2.24 29.00 -10.01
CA VAL A 684 2.35 30.13 -9.10
C VAL A 684 3.75 30.12 -8.49
N LEU A 685 4.51 31.17 -8.73
CA LEU A 685 5.84 31.36 -8.17
C LEU A 685 5.74 32.19 -6.88
N PRO A 686 6.68 32.04 -5.94
CA PRO A 686 6.74 32.88 -4.75
C PRO A 686 6.73 34.38 -5.07
N SER A 687 7.39 34.79 -6.17
CA SER A 687 7.39 36.18 -6.64
C SER A 687 6.00 36.69 -7.05
N HIS A 688 5.14 35.83 -7.59
CA HIS A 688 3.75 36.20 -7.88
C HIS A 688 2.98 36.47 -6.59
N VAL A 689 3.20 35.64 -5.56
CA VAL A 689 2.54 35.81 -4.25
C VAL A 689 3.05 37.08 -3.57
N ALA A 690 4.36 37.31 -3.56
CA ALA A 690 4.96 38.52 -2.99
C ALA A 690 4.36 39.79 -3.61
N ALA A 691 4.26 39.83 -4.95
CA ALA A 691 3.68 40.98 -5.66
C ALA A 691 2.21 41.21 -5.31
N THR A 692 1.39 40.14 -5.26
CA THR A 692 -0.02 40.26 -4.87
C THR A 692 -0.17 40.64 -3.40
N ARG A 693 0.67 40.09 -2.52
CA ARG A 693 0.68 40.41 -1.09
C ARG A 693 0.98 41.87 -0.84
N GLU A 694 1.97 42.43 -1.54
CA GLU A 694 2.31 43.85 -1.45
C GLU A 694 1.18 44.74 -1.97
N LYS A 695 0.64 44.40 -3.14
CA LYS A 695 -0.48 45.13 -3.77
C LYS A 695 -1.73 45.21 -2.90
N PHE A 696 -1.98 44.19 -2.08
CA PHE A 696 -3.15 44.11 -1.19
C PHE A 696 -2.81 44.11 0.30
N ARG A 697 -1.63 44.62 0.70
CA ARG A 697 -1.11 44.57 2.08
C ARG A 697 -2.04 45.16 3.14
N ASN A 698 -2.90 46.10 2.76
CA ASN A 698 -3.85 46.76 3.67
C ASN A 698 -5.21 46.05 3.76
N ARG A 699 -5.43 44.95 3.01
CA ARG A 699 -6.70 44.23 3.03
C ARG A 699 -6.73 43.25 4.19
N ILE A 700 -7.78 43.34 5.02
CA ILE A 700 -7.98 42.46 6.19
C ILE A 700 -9.27 41.62 6.11
N ARG A 701 -10.14 41.90 5.13
CA ARG A 701 -11.43 41.20 4.96
C ARG A 701 -11.38 40.16 3.84
N PRO A 702 -12.09 39.02 3.96
CA PRO A 702 -12.25 38.05 2.88
C PRO A 702 -12.79 38.67 1.60
N TRP A 703 -12.44 38.09 0.47
CA TRP A 703 -12.99 38.49 -0.83
C TRP A 703 -14.42 38.00 -1.00
N ARG A 704 -15.20 38.72 -1.79
CA ARG A 704 -16.46 38.24 -2.39
C ARG A 704 -16.26 37.96 -3.88
N GLN A 705 -17.09 37.09 -4.47
CA GLN A 705 -16.98 36.75 -5.89
C GLN A 705 -16.99 37.97 -6.82
N GLU A 706 -17.83 38.97 -6.51
CA GLU A 706 -17.98 40.22 -7.27
C GLU A 706 -16.72 41.10 -7.27
N GLU A 707 -15.86 40.95 -6.25
CA GLU A 707 -14.64 41.73 -6.10
C GLU A 707 -13.44 41.14 -6.87
N LEU A 708 -13.62 39.96 -7.47
CA LEU A 708 -12.55 39.17 -8.08
C LEU A 708 -12.75 39.03 -9.60
N SER A 709 -11.70 39.31 -10.36
CA SER A 709 -11.71 39.15 -11.82
C SER A 709 -11.26 37.74 -12.20
N TRP A 710 -12.20 36.83 -12.41
CA TRP A 710 -11.91 35.41 -12.66
C TRP A 710 -11.59 35.08 -14.11
N LYS A 711 -12.02 35.93 -15.06
CA LYS A 711 -11.74 35.79 -16.49
C LYS A 711 -10.61 36.75 -16.86
N LEU A 712 -9.57 36.27 -17.55
CA LEU A 712 -8.61 37.15 -18.21
C LEU A 712 -9.39 38.13 -19.08
N SER A 713 -9.14 39.44 -18.95
CA SER A 713 -9.72 40.40 -19.89
C SER A 713 -9.27 39.98 -21.29
N GLN A 714 -10.20 39.69 -22.19
CA GLN A 714 -9.91 39.71 -23.61
C GLN A 714 -9.56 41.15 -23.96
N LYS A 715 -8.29 41.53 -23.82
CA LYS A 715 -7.80 42.76 -24.44
C LYS A 715 -7.88 42.54 -25.95
N LYS A 716 -8.68 43.38 -26.60
CA LYS A 716 -8.65 43.63 -28.04
C LYS A 716 -7.26 44.05 -28.49
#